data_AF-A0A0J9W4A2-F1
#
_entry.id   AF-A0A0J9W4A2-F1
#
_cell.length_a   1.000
_cell.length_b   1.000
_cell.length_c   1.000
_cell.angle_alpha   90.00
_cell.angle_beta   90.00
_cell.angle_gamma   90.00
#
_symmetry.space_group_name_H-M   'P 1'
#
loop_
_entity.id
_entity.type
_entity.pdbx_description
1 polymer ?
#
loop_
_entity_poly.entity_id
_entity_poly.type
_entity_poly.pdbx_seq_one_letter_code
_entity_poly.pdbx_strand_id
1 'polypeptide(L)'
;MTGLATYTDAIVTLRPSQLQKLESLGLYYNSPEPAIICVECGFAINPARAPRHPGDKHHITKSARRGLKPLIYSLNLPNPETLPLRSNGSPPHPYLTVYKGSACKHCGLRSISEKVLLAHVKSKHSKDIKLAARQQTRHWLSDHIQQGLSFQSWSANDIRRSWIITDNNPSRGSLPCSTLLQACPDAVKLLAQKLFADECARLGGVEGGRTRRYDSAAPVSIALQTNWMRRTGWETMFQDTRRNILVALTELPNCRTNQPMPLGIQGEEVIYSLARDERKLASMMVALDRLLDQCGETVRRTDVCLRRWLRSRFPDRPYKAPFELVAKPSSEKVYRKELKRFICFWLRLSRLLPTTMRAITGRGLNRHQFRALRELWVDGVWQSEEPADMDHDGGEEEENDDDDYGDEEDEGEDESECEESDGHDTSEYDSQSSVAIEADDLSDAESTSAWSLDNQEQLSQDPAADVLLRFCYFAIAEDFEGGLASSTMLVYFSAVRGLSTPNGNEYLPPHRFTPVLARLIYCSRLVFLEAVLPHFSRIYGGIARPPRHGLLRRLNAARREYMCDGTLSPMGEFLSLLSYGNALRRSQGSNFRFHWSDDGEVLSWNGNQRLSMVDFRGLACKVLRSVTASCSRLMYDWEPTHLDLSLIRDNLSTTTPGYSFVSDPVNQLTDAYPELLLRACISPVDGLLQEQGQNQSTWDAKAARAYLEAHDDHLKGLMVLCNFDGGQCARISADFNSSKSSLGVQLDYLK
;
A
#
# COMPACT_ATOMS: atom_id res chain seq x y z
N MET A 1 28.01 42.10 20.77
CA MET A 1 29.03 43.15 20.88
C MET A 1 29.94 42.83 22.05
N THR A 2 31.07 42.19 21.75
CA THR A 2 32.20 41.97 22.67
C THR A 2 33.45 42.17 21.83
N GLY A 3 34.32 43.09 22.28
CA GLY A 3 35.33 43.75 21.46
C GLY A 3 36.41 42.81 20.92
N LEU A 4 36.60 42.88 19.60
CA LEU A 4 37.84 42.46 18.93
C LEU A 4 38.94 43.46 19.34
N ALA A 5 39.75 43.08 20.31
CA ALA A 5 41.03 43.74 20.53
C ALA A 5 41.94 43.43 19.34
N THR A 6 42.06 44.38 18.41
CA THR A 6 43.06 44.36 17.35
C THR A 6 44.44 44.50 17.98
N TYR A 7 45.18 43.39 18.08
CA TYR A 7 46.62 43.40 18.36
C TYR A 7 47.32 43.91 17.08
N THR A 8 47.45 45.23 16.97
CA THR A 8 48.37 45.86 16.02
C THR A 8 49.76 45.89 16.67
N ASP A 9 50.48 44.78 16.61
CA ASP A 9 51.94 44.78 16.77
C ASP A 9 52.57 44.47 15.41
N ALA A 10 53.55 45.29 15.04
CA ALA A 10 54.24 45.23 13.77
C ALA A 10 54.67 43.79 13.42
N ILE A 11 54.25 43.29 12.25
CA ILE A 11 54.77 42.03 11.70
C ILE A 11 56.29 42.19 11.56
N VAL A 12 57.05 41.56 12.46
CA VAL A 12 58.51 41.54 12.38
C VAL A 12 58.88 40.68 11.17
N THR A 13 59.19 41.33 10.04
CA THR A 13 59.69 40.67 8.84
C THR A 13 61.16 40.31 9.03
N LEU A 14 61.42 39.02 9.26
CA LEU A 14 62.77 38.47 9.30
C LEU A 14 63.48 38.65 7.94
N ARG A 15 64.78 38.98 7.96
CA ARG A 15 65.59 38.99 6.73
C ARG A 15 65.71 37.57 6.18
N PRO A 16 65.83 37.38 4.85
CA PRO A 16 65.96 36.05 4.23
C PRO A 16 67.10 35.21 4.83
N SER A 17 68.23 35.83 5.18
CA SER A 17 69.36 35.15 5.84
C SER A 17 69.06 34.67 7.27
N GLN A 18 68.12 35.30 7.97
CA GLN A 18 67.67 34.87 9.30
C GLN A 18 66.67 33.70 9.19
N LEU A 19 65.79 33.71 8.18
CA LEU A 19 64.88 32.61 7.88
C LEU A 19 65.63 31.34 7.49
N GLN A 20 66.57 31.44 6.55
CA GLN A 20 67.41 30.31 6.11
C GLN A 20 68.20 29.69 7.26
N LYS A 21 68.61 30.52 8.24
CA LYS A 21 69.27 30.06 9.45
C LYS A 21 68.32 29.29 10.37
N LEU A 22 67.07 29.72 10.55
CA LEU A 22 66.08 28.97 11.31
C LEU A 22 65.76 27.63 10.63
N GLU A 23 65.58 27.64 9.31
CA GLU A 23 65.33 26.44 8.50
C GLU A 23 66.47 25.41 8.62
N SER A 24 67.73 25.86 8.57
CA SER A 24 68.91 25.00 8.75
C SER A 24 68.99 24.32 10.13
N LEU A 25 68.20 24.79 11.10
CA LEU A 25 68.13 24.27 12.47
C LEU A 25 66.80 23.53 12.75
N GLY A 26 66.00 23.26 11.71
CA GLY A 26 64.70 22.60 11.84
C GLY A 26 63.64 23.46 12.54
N LEU A 27 63.81 24.79 12.54
CA LEU A 27 62.91 25.76 13.15
C LEU A 27 62.18 26.56 12.07
N TYR A 28 60.86 26.68 12.20
CA TYR A 28 60.01 27.48 11.32
C TYR A 28 59.43 28.67 12.08
N TYR A 29 59.52 29.86 11.50
CA TYR A 29 58.86 31.06 12.03
C TYR A 29 57.47 31.20 11.39
N ASN A 30 56.42 31.08 12.19
CA ASN A 30 55.04 31.23 11.74
C ASN A 30 54.60 32.70 11.75
N SER A 31 53.82 33.07 10.72
CA SER A 31 53.12 34.35 10.58
C SER A 31 51.73 34.03 9.97
N PRO A 32 50.62 34.64 10.42
CA PRO A 32 50.52 35.86 11.22
C PRO A 32 50.67 35.68 12.74
N GLU A 33 50.54 34.47 13.29
CA GLU A 33 50.72 34.24 14.73
C GLU A 33 52.21 34.03 15.05
N PRO A 34 52.90 34.99 15.69
CA PRO A 34 54.36 34.95 15.84
C PRO A 34 54.77 33.82 16.78
N ALA A 35 55.24 32.71 16.20
CA ALA A 35 55.65 31.52 16.94
C ALA A 35 56.82 30.83 16.24
N ILE A 36 57.63 30.10 17.01
CA ILE A 36 58.68 29.25 16.46
C ILE A 36 58.31 27.79 16.64
N ILE A 37 58.16 27.09 15.53
CA ILE A 37 57.73 25.70 15.46
C ILE A 37 58.94 24.83 15.18
N CYS A 38 59.10 23.76 15.95
CA CYS A 38 60.06 22.72 15.58
C CYS A 38 59.41 21.80 14.55
N VAL A 39 60.02 21.71 13.37
CA VAL A 39 59.52 20.88 12.27
C VAL A 39 59.56 19.39 12.64
N GLU A 40 60.60 18.95 13.35
CA GLU A 40 60.74 17.54 13.77
C GLU A 40 59.82 17.16 14.94
N CYS A 41 59.61 18.07 15.90
CA CYS A 41 58.77 17.80 17.06
C CYS A 41 57.28 18.10 16.81
N GLY A 42 56.94 18.91 15.81
CA GLY A 42 55.56 19.18 15.40
C GLY A 42 54.76 20.12 16.32
N PHE A 43 55.41 20.97 17.12
CA PHE A 43 54.74 21.95 17.99
C PHE A 43 55.54 23.24 18.15
N ALA A 44 54.88 24.31 18.60
CA ALA A 44 55.48 25.60 18.88
C ALA A 44 56.27 25.58 20.20
N ILE A 45 57.53 26.01 20.16
CA ILE A 45 58.44 25.99 21.30
C ILE A 45 58.33 27.31 22.07
N ASN A 46 58.32 27.22 23.41
CA ASN A 46 58.41 28.39 24.25
C ASN A 46 59.70 29.20 23.95
N PRO A 47 59.62 30.53 23.78
CA PRO A 47 60.77 31.38 23.43
C PRO A 47 61.97 31.26 24.37
N ALA A 48 61.75 30.99 25.67
CA ALA A 48 62.82 30.78 26.63
C ALA A 48 63.59 29.47 26.39
N ARG A 49 62.94 28.46 25.80
CA ARG A 49 63.49 27.13 25.49
C ARG A 49 63.96 27.00 24.04
N ALA A 50 63.41 27.79 23.13
CA ALA A 50 63.68 27.73 21.70
C ALA A 50 65.18 27.80 21.32
N PRO A 51 66.05 28.61 21.98
CA PRO A 51 67.49 28.60 21.67
C PRO A 51 68.22 27.32 22.07
N ARG A 52 67.71 26.58 23.07
CA ARG A 52 68.33 25.35 23.60
C ARG A 52 67.75 24.09 22.96
N HIS A 53 66.47 24.12 22.60
CA HIS A 53 65.70 22.98 22.09
C HIS A 53 66.39 22.21 20.95
N PRO A 54 66.96 22.84 19.89
CA PRO A 54 67.62 22.08 18.82
C PRO A 54 68.87 21.32 19.30
N GLY A 55 69.54 21.81 20.35
CA GLY A 55 70.65 21.07 20.96
C GLY A 55 70.22 19.97 21.91
N ASP A 56 69.18 20.23 22.71
CA ASP A 56 68.74 19.33 23.77
C ASP A 56 67.90 18.16 23.24
N LYS A 57 67.13 18.38 22.16
CA LYS A 57 66.22 17.38 21.56
C LYS A 57 66.73 16.77 20.26
N HIS A 58 67.48 17.54 19.47
CA HIS A 58 67.95 17.14 18.13
C HIS A 58 69.48 17.09 18.01
N HIS A 59 70.20 17.17 19.14
CA HIS A 59 71.67 17.06 19.22
C HIS A 59 72.46 18.04 18.32
N ILE A 60 71.87 19.19 17.95
CA ILE A 60 72.56 20.18 17.13
C ILE A 60 73.71 20.87 17.90
N THR A 61 74.89 20.90 17.28
CA THR A 61 76.13 21.42 17.87
C THR A 61 76.03 22.90 18.25
N LYS A 62 76.83 23.31 19.26
CA LYS A 62 76.87 24.72 19.73
C LYS A 62 77.36 25.69 18.65
N SER A 63 78.23 25.25 17.74
CA SER A 63 78.73 26.07 16.63
C SER A 63 77.64 26.40 15.62
N ALA A 64 76.81 25.44 15.24
CA ALA A 64 75.68 25.63 14.33
C ALA A 64 74.59 26.57 14.90
N ARG A 65 74.37 26.54 16.22
CA ARG A 65 73.40 27.41 16.91
C ARG A 65 73.91 28.83 17.24
N ARG A 66 75.14 29.18 16.84
CA ARG A 66 75.75 30.48 17.17
C ARG A 66 74.87 31.63 16.66
N GLY A 67 74.48 32.55 17.54
CA GLY A 67 73.64 33.69 17.18
C GLY A 67 72.13 33.40 17.08
N LEU A 68 71.68 32.17 17.40
CA LEU A 68 70.25 31.87 17.52
C LEU A 68 69.63 32.57 18.74
N LYS A 69 70.31 32.52 19.90
CA LYS A 69 69.80 33.12 21.15
C LYS A 69 69.44 34.62 21.00
N PRO A 70 70.33 35.50 20.48
CA PRO A 70 69.98 36.91 20.24
C PRO A 70 68.84 37.08 19.23
N LEU A 71 68.79 36.23 18.19
CA LEU A 71 67.74 36.27 17.16
C LEU A 71 66.35 35.99 17.75
N ILE A 72 66.21 34.93 18.55
CA ILE A 72 64.94 34.57 19.19
C ILE A 72 64.46 35.67 20.15
N TYR A 73 65.37 36.21 20.98
CA TYR A 73 64.99 37.28 21.90
C TYR A 73 64.64 38.59 21.18
N SER A 74 65.26 38.88 20.03
CA SER A 74 64.92 40.07 19.24
C SER A 74 63.50 40.04 18.64
N LEU A 75 62.88 38.85 18.58
CA LEU A 75 61.54 38.65 18.03
C LEU A 75 60.40 38.88 19.04
N ASN A 76 60.70 39.06 20.34
CA ASN A 76 59.70 39.29 21.41
C ASN A 76 58.47 38.36 21.32
N LEU A 77 58.70 37.08 21.05
CA LEU A 77 57.62 36.13 20.79
C LEU A 77 56.77 35.87 22.06
N PRO A 78 55.44 35.78 21.94
CA PRO A 78 54.57 35.36 23.03
C PRO A 78 54.73 33.86 23.38
N ASN A 79 54.21 33.45 24.53
CA ASN A 79 54.16 32.03 24.89
C ASN A 79 53.18 31.30 23.96
N PRO A 80 53.54 30.14 23.39
CA PRO A 80 52.62 29.32 22.59
C PRO A 80 51.26 29.04 23.26
N GLU A 81 51.26 28.90 24.59
CA GLU A 81 50.03 28.70 25.36
C GLU A 81 49.13 29.95 25.41
N THR A 82 49.62 31.14 25.07
CA THR A 82 48.80 32.37 25.06
C THR A 82 48.40 32.80 23.65
N LEU A 83 48.85 32.07 22.62
CA LEU A 83 48.51 32.38 21.23
C LEU A 83 47.01 32.22 20.94
N PRO A 84 46.45 33.06 20.05
CA PRO A 84 45.09 32.88 19.57
C PRO A 84 44.97 31.55 18.81
N LEU A 85 43.83 30.89 18.97
CA LEU A 85 43.49 29.68 18.21
C LEU A 85 43.07 30.09 16.79
N ARG A 86 43.46 29.28 15.81
CA ARG A 86 42.93 29.43 14.45
C ARG A 86 41.44 29.06 14.43
N SER A 87 40.72 29.62 13.46
CA SER A 87 39.31 29.28 13.23
C SER A 87 39.17 27.79 12.92
N ASN A 88 38.13 27.15 13.45
CA ASN A 88 37.77 25.78 13.05
C ASN A 88 37.49 25.76 11.54
N GLY A 89 37.99 24.75 10.84
CA GLY A 89 37.93 24.65 9.38
C GLY A 89 39.10 25.35 8.65
N SER A 90 40.18 25.66 9.36
CA SER A 90 41.41 26.15 8.72
C SER A 90 42.18 25.00 8.03
N PRO A 91 42.95 25.27 6.96
CA PRO A 91 43.82 24.26 6.36
C PRO A 91 44.90 23.79 7.35
N PRO A 92 45.39 22.54 7.22
CA PRO A 92 46.40 21.99 8.12
C PRO A 92 47.68 22.83 8.05
N HIS A 93 48.22 23.20 9.21
CA HIS A 93 49.54 23.81 9.27
C HIS A 93 50.60 22.74 8.94
N PRO A 94 51.50 22.95 7.96
CA PRO A 94 52.42 21.91 7.47
C PRO A 94 53.36 21.32 8.53
N TYR A 95 53.75 22.12 9.52
CA TYR A 95 54.76 21.76 10.53
C TYR A 95 54.19 21.44 11.92
N LEU A 96 52.87 21.32 12.07
CA LEU A 96 52.24 20.95 13.35
C LEU A 96 51.65 19.53 13.30
N THR A 97 51.77 18.80 14.40
CA THR A 97 51.21 17.44 14.53
C THR A 97 49.69 17.47 14.43
N VAL A 98 49.14 16.59 13.61
CA VAL A 98 47.68 16.35 13.50
C VAL A 98 47.29 15.24 14.46
N TYR A 99 46.34 15.53 15.34
CA TYR A 99 45.75 14.57 16.27
C TYR A 99 44.36 14.18 15.79
N LYS A 100 44.09 12.87 15.71
CA LYS A 100 42.73 12.36 15.48
C LYS A 100 41.98 12.22 16.79
N GLY A 101 40.77 12.71 16.85
CA GLY A 101 39.92 12.58 18.04
C GLY A 101 38.47 12.89 17.75
N SER A 102 37.73 13.12 18.82
CA SER A 102 36.29 13.36 18.78
C SER A 102 35.92 14.56 19.67
N ALA A 103 34.74 15.12 19.47
CA ALA A 103 34.23 16.23 20.27
C ALA A 103 32.80 15.99 20.74
N CYS A 104 32.42 16.48 21.91
CA CYS A 104 31.04 16.44 22.38
C CYS A 104 30.19 17.47 21.62
N LYS A 105 29.04 17.07 21.08
CA LYS A 105 28.14 17.98 20.34
C LYS A 105 27.42 19.00 21.24
N HIS A 106 27.29 18.72 22.53
CA HIS A 106 26.55 19.57 23.47
C HIS A 106 27.38 20.71 24.05
N CYS A 107 28.65 20.44 24.39
CA CYS A 107 29.52 21.43 25.04
C CYS A 107 30.84 21.69 24.30
N GLY A 108 31.12 20.97 23.21
CA GLY A 108 32.34 21.13 22.42
C GLY A 108 33.60 20.58 23.07
N LEU A 109 33.51 19.85 24.21
CA LEU A 109 34.68 19.21 24.84
C LEU A 109 35.38 18.28 23.84
N ARG A 110 36.70 18.42 23.71
CA ARG A 110 37.53 17.66 22.75
C ARG A 110 38.40 16.64 23.47
N SER A 111 38.56 15.47 22.88
CA SER A 111 39.42 14.41 23.41
C SER A 111 39.91 13.52 22.29
N ILE A 112 41.13 13.01 22.44
CA ILE A 112 41.68 11.91 21.64
C ILE A 112 41.16 10.54 22.11
N SER A 113 40.58 10.47 23.31
CA SER A 113 39.99 9.24 23.87
C SER A 113 38.47 9.34 23.89
N GLU A 114 37.82 8.44 23.17
CA GLU A 114 36.35 8.35 23.11
C GLU A 114 35.75 7.87 24.44
N LYS A 115 36.45 7.02 25.20
CA LYS A 115 36.06 6.60 26.56
C LYS A 115 35.88 7.81 27.49
N VAL A 116 36.78 8.79 27.41
CA VAL A 116 36.71 10.03 28.20
C VAL A 116 35.48 10.86 27.78
N LEU A 117 35.19 10.94 26.48
CA LEU A 117 34.00 11.65 25.98
C LEU A 117 32.71 10.94 26.37
N LEU A 118 32.67 9.61 26.36
CA LEU A 118 31.50 8.85 26.78
C LEU A 118 31.22 9.03 28.27
N ALA A 119 32.24 8.90 29.12
CA ALA A 119 32.10 9.17 30.55
C ALA A 119 31.63 10.62 30.80
N HIS A 120 32.14 11.57 30.02
CA HIS A 120 31.70 12.97 30.06
C HIS A 120 30.24 13.13 29.64
N VAL A 121 29.82 12.59 28.49
CA VAL A 121 28.44 12.69 27.98
C VAL A 121 27.47 12.04 28.95
N LYS A 122 27.77 10.82 29.43
CA LYS A 122 26.93 10.09 30.40
C LYS A 122 26.80 10.84 31.73
N SER A 123 27.85 11.52 32.20
CA SER A 123 27.83 12.22 33.50
C SER A 123 27.26 13.64 33.43
N LYS A 124 27.67 14.43 32.44
CA LYS A 124 27.34 15.87 32.32
C LYS A 124 26.12 16.14 31.43
N HIS A 125 25.82 15.26 30.48
CA HIS A 125 24.74 15.42 29.49
C HIS A 125 23.66 14.33 29.60
N SER A 126 23.50 13.73 30.78
CA SER A 126 22.49 12.67 31.02
C SER A 126 21.05 13.10 30.76
N LYS A 127 20.73 14.38 30.97
CA LYS A 127 19.39 14.94 30.69
C LYS A 127 19.12 15.04 29.19
N ASP A 128 20.11 15.48 28.42
CA ASP A 128 20.03 15.63 26.96
C ASP A 128 19.85 14.25 26.30
N ILE A 129 20.57 13.24 26.80
CA ILE A 129 20.40 11.82 26.41
C ILE A 129 18.97 11.34 26.67
N LYS A 130 18.44 11.61 27.87
CA LYS A 130 17.08 11.18 28.25
C LYS A 130 15.99 11.91 27.45
N LEU A 131 16.21 13.17 27.10
CA LEU A 131 15.27 13.95 26.29
C LEU A 131 15.24 13.43 24.84
N ALA A 132 16.41 13.21 24.25
CA ALA A 132 16.54 12.63 22.93
C ALA A 132 15.94 11.22 22.86
N ALA A 133 16.14 10.40 23.90
CA ALA A 133 15.51 9.07 24.04
C ALA A 133 13.99 9.09 24.27
N ARG A 134 13.37 10.25 24.57
CA ARG A 134 11.91 10.39 24.69
C ARG A 134 11.26 10.89 23.39
N GLN A 135 11.99 11.70 22.62
CA GLN A 135 11.52 12.25 21.34
C GLN A 135 11.77 11.29 20.17
N GLN A 136 12.77 10.41 20.31
CA GLN A 136 13.07 9.33 19.38
C GLN A 136 13.00 8.02 20.14
N THR A 137 12.36 7.01 19.57
CA THR A 137 12.20 5.69 20.19
C THR A 137 13.54 4.97 20.45
N ARG A 138 14.64 5.41 19.83
CA ARG A 138 15.90 4.66 19.72
C ARG A 138 17.09 5.63 19.70
N HIS A 139 18.02 5.48 20.64
CA HIS A 139 19.02 6.50 20.94
C HIS A 139 20.44 5.94 21.07
N TRP A 140 21.34 6.32 20.16
CA TRP A 140 22.76 5.91 20.13
C TRP A 140 23.64 6.94 20.86
N LEU A 141 24.68 6.50 21.57
CA LEU A 141 25.55 7.43 22.29
C LEU A 141 26.47 8.20 21.33
N SER A 142 26.80 7.63 20.18
CA SER A 142 27.54 8.27 19.09
C SER A 142 26.82 9.50 18.55
N ASP A 143 25.49 9.60 18.65
CA ASP A 143 24.76 10.78 18.20
C ASP A 143 25.11 12.05 18.97
N HIS A 144 25.72 11.94 20.15
CA HIS A 144 26.20 13.08 20.94
C HIS A 144 27.69 13.37 20.82
N ILE A 145 28.40 12.58 20.01
CA ILE A 145 29.83 12.70 19.78
C ILE A 145 30.06 12.96 18.30
N GLN A 146 30.79 14.01 17.98
CA GLN A 146 31.29 14.26 16.63
C GLN A 146 32.63 13.52 16.49
N GLN A 147 32.62 12.39 15.80
CA GLN A 147 33.79 11.56 15.56
C GLN A 147 34.57 11.98 14.31
N GLY A 148 35.79 11.46 14.17
CA GLY A 148 36.61 11.63 12.96
C GLY A 148 37.14 13.05 12.76
N LEU A 149 37.38 13.79 13.85
CA LEU A 149 37.91 15.14 13.78
C LEU A 149 39.44 15.12 13.80
N SER A 150 40.03 15.89 12.88
CA SER A 150 41.47 16.18 12.84
C SER A 150 41.74 17.51 13.54
N PHE A 151 42.61 17.49 14.55
CA PHE A 151 42.94 18.63 15.39
C PHE A 151 44.41 19.02 15.28
N GLN A 152 44.69 20.32 15.35
CA GLN A 152 46.04 20.85 15.59
C GLN A 152 46.03 21.78 16.79
N SER A 153 47.15 21.84 17.50
CA SER A 153 47.38 22.73 18.63
C SER A 153 48.76 23.35 18.53
N TRP A 154 48.93 24.53 19.13
CA TRP A 154 50.25 25.17 19.23
C TRP A 154 51.17 24.40 20.17
N SER A 155 50.64 23.88 21.26
CA SER A 155 51.38 23.13 22.28
C SER A 155 51.29 21.62 22.06
N ALA A 156 52.32 20.88 22.48
CA ALA A 156 52.33 19.43 22.43
C ALA A 156 51.18 18.83 23.27
N ASN A 157 50.38 17.94 22.65
CA ASN A 157 49.28 17.19 23.28
C ASN A 157 48.18 18.04 23.96
N ASP A 158 48.02 19.32 23.60
CA ASP A 158 46.95 20.17 24.15
C ASP A 158 45.68 20.13 23.29
N ILE A 159 44.94 19.02 23.40
CA ILE A 159 43.68 18.82 22.66
C ILE A 159 42.58 19.81 23.07
N ARG A 160 42.64 20.34 24.30
CA ARG A 160 41.63 21.28 24.82
C ARG A 160 41.75 22.65 24.15
N ARG A 161 42.97 23.05 23.79
CA ARG A 161 43.27 24.27 23.03
C ARG A 161 43.70 23.96 21.60
N SER A 162 42.92 23.11 20.94
CA SER A 162 43.10 22.79 19.53
C SER A 162 42.12 23.56 18.64
N TRP A 163 42.29 23.48 17.32
CA TRP A 163 41.29 23.85 16.31
C TRP A 163 41.05 22.68 15.35
N ILE A 164 39.87 22.63 14.74
CA ILE A 164 39.51 21.62 13.74
C ILE A 164 40.09 22.02 12.39
N ILE A 165 40.65 21.05 11.67
CA ILE A 165 41.27 21.23 10.36
C ILE A 165 40.35 20.76 9.25
N THR A 166 40.36 21.42 8.08
CA THR A 166 39.75 20.89 6.85
C THR A 166 40.59 19.78 6.26
N ASP A 167 40.07 18.55 6.27
CA ASP A 167 40.67 17.42 5.57
C ASP A 167 40.37 17.55 4.07
N ASN A 168 41.39 17.78 3.24
CA ASN A 168 41.27 17.75 1.77
C ASN A 168 41.33 16.33 1.22
N ASN A 169 41.31 15.30 2.08
CA ASN A 169 41.29 13.92 1.67
C ASN A 169 39.88 13.34 1.91
N PRO A 170 39.09 13.05 0.86
CA PRO A 170 37.71 12.58 0.99
C PRO A 170 37.59 11.13 1.47
N SER A 171 38.71 10.46 1.78
CA SER A 171 38.69 9.19 2.48
C SER A 171 38.32 9.44 3.94
N ARG A 172 37.01 9.43 4.23
CA ARG A 172 36.48 8.98 5.53
C ARG A 172 36.94 7.54 5.76
N GLY A 173 38.23 7.37 6.00
CA GLY A 173 38.80 6.08 6.32
C GLY A 173 38.28 5.66 7.67
N SER A 174 37.32 4.73 7.63
CA SER A 174 36.99 3.82 8.72
C SER A 174 38.25 3.48 9.55
N LEU A 175 38.20 3.64 10.88
CA LEU A 175 39.30 3.24 11.75
C LEU A 175 39.59 1.74 11.53
N PRO A 176 40.84 1.32 11.25
CA PRO A 176 41.15 -0.09 11.08
C PRO A 176 40.74 -0.88 12.32
N CYS A 177 40.23 -2.09 12.12
CA CYS A 177 39.82 -2.98 13.22
C CYS A 177 40.98 -3.21 14.22
N SER A 178 42.22 -3.23 13.73
CA SER A 178 43.44 -3.28 14.55
C SER A 178 43.59 -2.13 15.55
N THR A 179 43.17 -0.91 15.19
CA THR A 179 43.22 0.27 16.07
C THR A 179 42.11 0.20 17.12
N LEU A 180 40.92 -0.27 16.76
CA LEU A 180 39.81 -0.48 17.70
C LEU A 180 40.13 -1.60 18.70
N LEU A 181 40.75 -2.70 18.24
CA LEU A 181 41.22 -3.80 19.08
C LEU A 181 42.29 -3.40 20.10
N GLN A 182 43.05 -2.35 19.84
CA GLN A 182 44.07 -1.84 20.77
C GLN A 182 43.48 -0.92 21.85
N ALA A 183 42.32 -0.33 21.60
CA ALA A 183 41.61 0.55 22.54
C ALA A 183 40.56 -0.18 23.40
N CYS A 184 40.20 -1.41 23.01
CA CYS A 184 39.20 -2.26 23.65
C CYS A 184 39.76 -3.00 24.88
N PRO A 185 38.99 -3.20 25.97
CA PRO A 185 39.46 -4.01 27.10
C PRO A 185 39.75 -5.47 26.72
N ASP A 186 40.74 -6.08 27.39
CA ASP A 186 41.23 -7.42 27.04
C ASP A 186 40.15 -8.51 27.11
N ALA A 187 39.22 -8.41 28.07
CA ALA A 187 38.11 -9.34 28.22
C ALA A 187 37.13 -9.29 27.02
N VAL A 188 36.84 -8.10 26.50
CA VAL A 188 35.97 -7.90 25.33
C VAL A 188 36.69 -8.35 24.06
N LYS A 189 37.98 -8.05 23.94
CA LYS A 189 38.82 -8.47 22.83
C LYS A 189 38.87 -10.00 22.67
N LEU A 190 39.07 -10.73 23.77
CA LEU A 190 39.12 -12.20 23.77
C LEU A 190 37.80 -12.82 23.32
N LEU A 191 36.66 -12.33 23.83
CA LEU A 191 35.35 -12.84 23.43
C LEU A 191 35.02 -12.49 21.97
N ALA A 192 35.31 -11.27 21.53
CA ALA A 192 35.08 -10.86 20.14
C ALA A 192 35.91 -11.69 19.15
N GLN A 193 37.17 -11.99 19.47
CA GLN A 193 38.02 -12.88 18.67
C GLN A 193 37.50 -14.33 18.66
N LYS A 194 36.98 -14.81 19.79
CA LYS A 194 36.35 -16.15 19.85
C LYS A 194 35.10 -16.22 18.97
N LEU A 195 34.18 -15.25 19.09
CA LEU A 195 32.97 -15.18 18.26
C LEU A 195 33.29 -15.09 16.77
N PHE A 196 34.31 -14.30 16.42
CA PHE A 196 34.81 -14.22 15.04
C PHE A 196 35.31 -15.58 14.54
N ALA A 197 36.12 -16.30 15.32
CA ALA A 197 36.63 -17.61 14.94
C ALA A 197 35.51 -18.66 14.80
N ASP A 198 34.55 -18.67 15.73
CA ASP A 198 33.40 -19.57 15.70
C ASP A 198 32.52 -19.31 14.46
N GLU A 199 32.32 -18.05 14.08
CA GLU A 199 31.53 -17.68 12.90
C GLU A 199 32.24 -17.99 11.57
N CYS A 200 33.56 -17.75 11.49
CA CYS A 200 34.35 -18.18 10.34
C CYS A 200 34.31 -19.71 10.16
N ALA A 201 34.34 -20.48 11.24
CA ALA A 201 34.18 -21.93 11.20
C ALA A 201 32.78 -22.35 10.76
N ARG A 202 31.72 -21.64 11.18
CA ARG A 202 30.35 -21.88 10.72
C ARG A 202 30.22 -21.64 9.21
N LEU A 203 30.79 -20.55 8.69
CA LEU A 203 30.72 -20.19 7.27
C LEU A 203 31.45 -21.22 6.39
N GLY A 204 32.58 -21.77 6.84
CA GLY A 204 33.28 -22.86 6.15
C GLY A 204 32.53 -24.21 6.12
N GLY A 205 31.52 -24.41 6.96
CA GLY A 205 30.74 -25.66 7.04
C GLY A 205 29.49 -25.72 6.15
N VAL A 206 29.04 -24.59 5.58
CA VAL A 206 27.76 -24.48 4.83
C VAL A 206 27.88 -24.91 3.35
N GLU A 207 29.09 -25.10 2.82
CA GLU A 207 29.31 -25.62 1.46
C GLU A 207 28.85 -27.09 1.26
N GLY A 208 28.51 -27.79 2.35
CA GLY A 208 28.15 -29.22 2.37
C GLY A 208 26.67 -29.52 2.67
N GLY A 209 25.75 -29.14 1.78
CA GLY A 209 24.52 -29.90 1.58
C GLY A 209 23.20 -29.33 2.11
N ARG A 210 22.25 -29.14 1.18
CA ARG A 210 20.87 -29.68 1.17
C ARG A 210 20.07 -29.04 0.03
N THR A 211 20.06 -29.71 -1.12
CA THR A 211 19.27 -29.31 -2.29
C THR A 211 17.86 -29.91 -2.16
N ARG A 212 16.86 -29.12 -1.78
CA ARG A 212 15.44 -29.46 -1.98
C ARG A 212 14.97 -28.83 -3.30
N ARG A 213 14.65 -29.66 -4.28
CA ARG A 213 14.04 -29.25 -5.56
C ARG A 213 12.63 -28.73 -5.31
N TYR A 214 12.31 -27.57 -5.88
CA TYR A 214 10.94 -27.13 -6.13
C TYR A 214 10.74 -27.14 -7.64
N ASP A 215 9.72 -27.87 -8.11
CA ASP A 215 9.41 -28.01 -9.53
C ASP A 215 8.89 -26.69 -10.10
N SER A 216 9.53 -26.24 -11.17
CA SER A 216 9.13 -25.09 -11.97
C SER A 216 8.10 -25.52 -13.03
N ALA A 217 6.82 -25.42 -12.69
CA ALA A 217 5.73 -25.37 -13.68
C ALA A 217 4.46 -24.79 -13.05
N ALA A 218 4.50 -23.51 -12.67
CA ALA A 218 3.27 -22.76 -12.41
C ALA A 218 2.94 -21.92 -13.67
N PRO A 219 1.78 -22.09 -14.30
CA PRO A 219 1.33 -21.21 -15.37
C PRO A 219 1.17 -19.79 -14.83
N VAL A 220 1.28 -18.81 -15.73
CA VAL A 220 1.23 -17.36 -15.47
C VAL A 220 0.12 -16.99 -14.46
N SER A 221 0.57 -16.85 -13.20
CA SER A 221 0.09 -16.04 -12.10
C SER A 221 -1.39 -16.03 -11.64
N ILE A 222 -1.81 -17.10 -10.96
CA ILE A 222 -2.92 -17.06 -9.98
C ILE A 222 -2.61 -16.12 -8.78
N ALA A 223 -1.33 -15.82 -8.55
CA ALA A 223 -0.85 -14.99 -7.44
C ALA A 223 -1.02 -13.47 -7.68
N LEU A 224 -1.24 -13.03 -8.92
CA LEU A 224 -1.46 -11.61 -9.28
C LEU A 224 -2.94 -11.26 -9.45
N GLN A 225 -3.85 -12.24 -9.41
CA GLN A 225 -5.29 -11.98 -9.51
C GLN A 225 -5.83 -11.44 -8.19
N THR A 226 -6.64 -10.39 -8.25
CA THR A 226 -7.35 -9.88 -7.07
C THR A 226 -8.33 -10.93 -6.55
N ASN A 227 -8.63 -10.87 -5.24
CA ASN A 227 -9.64 -11.72 -4.61
C ASN A 227 -11.00 -11.65 -5.35
N TRP A 228 -11.35 -10.48 -5.87
CA TRP A 228 -12.53 -10.27 -6.72
C TRP A 228 -12.47 -11.07 -8.03
N MET A 229 -11.35 -11.01 -8.76
CA MET A 229 -11.17 -11.76 -10.00
C MET A 229 -11.18 -13.27 -9.76
N ARG A 230 -10.63 -13.72 -8.62
CA ARG A 230 -10.68 -15.14 -8.23
C ARG A 230 -12.11 -15.60 -7.91
N ARG A 231 -12.93 -14.79 -7.23
CA ARG A 231 -14.32 -15.14 -6.88
C ARG A 231 -15.25 -15.12 -8.09
N THR A 232 -15.07 -14.18 -9.01
CA THR A 232 -15.93 -14.04 -10.20
C THR A 232 -15.54 -15.02 -11.31
N GLY A 233 -14.26 -15.38 -11.40
CA GLY A 233 -13.77 -16.28 -12.46
C GLY A 233 -13.92 -15.70 -13.86
N TRP A 234 -14.06 -14.38 -14.01
CA TRP A 234 -14.32 -13.75 -15.31
C TRP A 234 -13.18 -13.95 -16.31
N GLU A 235 -11.94 -14.01 -15.84
CA GLU A 235 -10.78 -14.23 -16.72
C GLU A 235 -10.88 -15.58 -17.45
N THR A 236 -11.24 -16.66 -16.74
CA THR A 236 -11.43 -17.98 -17.35
C THR A 236 -12.72 -18.04 -18.15
N MET A 237 -13.80 -17.37 -17.69
CA MET A 237 -15.08 -17.31 -18.40
C MET A 237 -14.97 -16.62 -19.77
N PHE A 238 -14.15 -15.57 -19.86
CA PHE A 238 -14.02 -14.72 -21.04
C PHE A 238 -12.66 -14.82 -21.73
N GLN A 239 -11.94 -15.94 -21.54
CA GLN A 239 -10.63 -16.15 -22.15
C GLN A 239 -10.71 -16.24 -23.68
N ASP A 240 -11.68 -16.99 -24.20
CA ASP A 240 -11.86 -17.26 -25.63
C ASP A 240 -13.12 -16.58 -26.22
N THR A 241 -13.59 -15.48 -25.60
CA THR A 241 -14.82 -14.80 -25.99
C THR A 241 -14.56 -13.45 -26.67
N ARG A 242 -15.52 -13.02 -27.51
CA ARG A 242 -15.48 -11.70 -28.16
C ARG A 242 -16.18 -10.66 -27.29
N ARG A 243 -15.44 -10.13 -26.30
CA ARG A 243 -15.96 -9.22 -25.26
C ARG A 243 -16.66 -7.98 -25.81
N ASN A 244 -16.14 -7.37 -26.87
CA ASN A 244 -16.76 -6.23 -27.54
C ASN A 244 -18.16 -6.56 -28.09
N ILE A 245 -18.33 -7.74 -28.70
CA ILE A 245 -19.62 -8.20 -29.21
C ILE A 245 -20.57 -8.51 -28.04
N LEU A 246 -20.06 -9.09 -26.95
CA LEU A 246 -20.86 -9.34 -25.75
C LEU A 246 -21.41 -8.05 -25.14
N VAL A 247 -20.62 -6.99 -25.07
CA VAL A 247 -21.06 -5.67 -24.60
C VAL A 247 -22.12 -5.09 -25.55
N ALA A 248 -21.87 -5.09 -26.86
CA ALA A 248 -22.80 -4.58 -27.88
C ALA A 248 -24.16 -5.31 -27.87
N LEU A 249 -24.17 -6.62 -27.59
CA LEU A 249 -25.42 -7.40 -27.46
C LEU A 249 -26.31 -6.88 -26.32
N THR A 250 -25.75 -6.22 -25.30
CA THR A 250 -26.52 -5.68 -24.17
C THR A 250 -27.19 -4.34 -24.44
N GLU A 251 -26.92 -3.66 -25.56
CA GLU A 251 -27.47 -2.32 -25.80
C GLU A 251 -28.98 -2.31 -26.01
N LEU A 252 -29.66 -1.18 -25.79
CA LEU A 252 -31.09 -1.10 -26.07
C LEU A 252 -31.37 -0.89 -27.57
N PRO A 253 -32.50 -1.39 -28.10
CA PRO A 253 -32.86 -1.17 -29.49
C PRO A 253 -33.07 0.32 -29.76
N ASN A 254 -32.45 0.85 -30.83
CA ASN A 254 -32.66 2.23 -31.25
C ASN A 254 -33.91 2.31 -32.14
N CYS A 255 -35.01 2.81 -31.58
CA CYS A 255 -36.30 2.93 -32.27
C CYS A 255 -36.32 4.00 -33.37
N ARG A 256 -35.34 4.91 -33.40
CA ARG A 256 -35.33 6.07 -34.32
C ARG A 256 -34.82 5.72 -35.71
N THR A 257 -33.99 4.69 -35.82
CA THR A 257 -33.35 4.29 -37.07
C THR A 257 -33.89 2.95 -37.53
N ASN A 258 -34.54 2.89 -38.69
CA ASN A 258 -34.93 1.62 -39.34
C ASN A 258 -33.71 0.93 -40.00
N GLN A 259 -32.61 0.85 -39.27
CA GLN A 259 -31.31 0.35 -39.73
C GLN A 259 -30.89 -0.87 -38.91
N PRO A 260 -30.14 -1.82 -39.51
CA PRO A 260 -29.56 -2.93 -38.76
C PRO A 260 -28.51 -2.41 -37.77
N MET A 261 -28.50 -2.97 -36.56
CA MET A 261 -27.56 -2.58 -35.51
C MET A 261 -26.26 -3.38 -35.62
N PRO A 262 -25.09 -2.73 -35.78
CA PRO A 262 -23.82 -3.44 -35.79
C PRO A 262 -23.51 -3.99 -34.39
N LEU A 263 -23.22 -5.29 -34.31
CA LEU A 263 -22.83 -5.98 -33.07
C LEU A 263 -21.32 -6.11 -32.91
N GLY A 264 -20.57 -6.00 -34.01
CA GLY A 264 -19.10 -6.06 -34.05
C GLY A 264 -18.57 -6.97 -35.14
N ILE A 265 -17.26 -7.16 -35.18
CA ILE A 265 -16.57 -7.90 -36.26
C ILE A 265 -16.17 -9.29 -35.78
N GLN A 266 -16.52 -10.33 -36.54
CA GLN A 266 -16.07 -11.70 -36.32
C GLN A 266 -15.36 -12.22 -37.58
N GLY A 267 -14.04 -12.38 -37.50
CA GLY A 267 -13.23 -12.64 -38.69
C GLY A 267 -13.12 -11.36 -39.54
N GLU A 268 -13.55 -11.44 -40.81
CA GLU A 268 -13.62 -10.29 -41.73
C GLU A 268 -15.05 -9.74 -41.92
N GLU A 269 -16.06 -10.38 -41.33
CA GLU A 269 -17.47 -9.98 -41.49
C GLU A 269 -18.00 -9.21 -40.27
N VAL A 270 -18.79 -8.17 -40.54
CA VAL A 270 -19.53 -7.44 -39.50
C VAL A 270 -20.83 -8.18 -39.21
N ILE A 271 -21.04 -8.52 -37.94
CA ILE A 271 -22.29 -9.12 -37.46
C ILE A 271 -23.29 -8.00 -37.20
N TYR A 272 -24.49 -8.17 -37.73
CA TYR A 272 -25.60 -7.25 -37.53
C TYR A 272 -26.79 -7.92 -36.86
N SER A 273 -27.46 -7.18 -36.00
CA SER A 273 -28.86 -7.45 -35.68
C SER A 273 -29.75 -6.81 -36.73
N LEU A 274 -30.70 -7.57 -37.29
CA LEU A 274 -31.54 -7.10 -38.38
C LEU A 274 -32.51 -6.00 -37.89
N ALA A 275 -32.77 -4.99 -38.72
CA ALA A 275 -33.70 -3.90 -38.38
C ALA A 275 -35.10 -4.39 -37.96
N ARG A 276 -35.58 -5.49 -38.57
CA ARG A 276 -36.86 -6.12 -38.18
C ARG A 276 -36.80 -6.77 -36.79
N ASP A 277 -35.64 -7.33 -36.42
CA ASP A 277 -35.43 -7.99 -35.14
C ASP A 277 -35.33 -6.90 -34.05
N GLU A 278 -34.67 -5.77 -34.32
CA GLU A 278 -34.60 -4.61 -33.41
C GLU A 278 -35.96 -3.93 -33.19
N ARG A 279 -36.80 -3.79 -34.23
CA ARG A 279 -38.18 -3.28 -34.06
C ARG A 279 -39.03 -4.19 -33.16
N LYS A 280 -38.88 -5.51 -33.33
CA LYS A 280 -39.57 -6.48 -32.49
C LYS A 280 -39.09 -6.39 -31.03
N LEU A 281 -37.78 -6.25 -30.82
CA LEU A 281 -37.21 -6.01 -29.48
C LEU A 281 -37.76 -4.73 -28.87
N ALA A 282 -37.88 -3.64 -29.64
CA ALA A 282 -38.44 -2.38 -29.16
C ALA A 282 -39.89 -2.56 -28.64
N SER A 283 -40.75 -3.24 -29.41
CA SER A 283 -42.12 -3.58 -28.96
C SER A 283 -42.11 -4.42 -27.67
N MET A 284 -41.22 -5.42 -27.58
CA MET A 284 -41.03 -6.20 -26.35
C MET A 284 -40.59 -5.34 -25.15
N MET A 285 -39.78 -4.29 -25.36
CA MET A 285 -39.35 -3.40 -24.27
C MET A 285 -40.50 -2.57 -23.71
N VAL A 286 -41.43 -2.13 -24.58
CA VAL A 286 -42.65 -1.43 -24.14
C VAL A 286 -43.57 -2.39 -23.37
N ALA A 287 -43.71 -3.63 -23.85
CA ALA A 287 -44.45 -4.66 -23.12
C ALA A 287 -43.80 -5.01 -21.77
N LEU A 288 -42.47 -4.99 -21.68
CA LEU A 288 -41.74 -5.20 -20.43
C LEU A 288 -41.99 -4.07 -19.43
N ASP A 289 -42.09 -2.82 -19.87
CA ASP A 289 -42.44 -1.70 -18.98
C ASP A 289 -43.84 -1.91 -18.37
N ARG A 290 -44.82 -2.30 -19.18
CA ARG A 290 -46.18 -2.64 -18.70
C ARG A 290 -46.15 -3.80 -17.70
N LEU A 291 -45.33 -4.83 -17.95
CA LEU A 291 -45.14 -5.92 -17.01
C LEU A 291 -44.56 -5.41 -15.67
N LEU A 292 -43.53 -4.56 -15.71
CA LEU A 292 -42.91 -4.05 -14.49
C LEU A 292 -43.85 -3.10 -13.72
N ASP A 293 -44.73 -2.37 -14.40
CA ASP A 293 -45.80 -1.59 -13.77
C ASP A 293 -46.79 -2.50 -13.02
N GLN A 294 -47.19 -3.61 -13.65
CA GLN A 294 -48.02 -4.64 -13.02
C GLN A 294 -47.31 -5.26 -11.80
N CYS A 295 -46.04 -5.65 -11.93
CA CYS A 295 -45.26 -6.16 -10.79
C CYS A 295 -45.20 -5.15 -9.64
N GLY A 296 -45.03 -3.86 -9.95
CA GLY A 296 -45.08 -2.78 -8.96
C GLY A 296 -46.42 -2.72 -8.22
N GLU A 297 -47.53 -2.83 -8.94
CA GLU A 297 -48.86 -2.86 -8.34
C GLU A 297 -49.09 -4.09 -7.45
N THR A 298 -48.58 -5.25 -7.86
CA THR A 298 -48.58 -6.47 -7.04
C THR A 298 -47.85 -6.26 -5.73
N VAL A 299 -46.70 -5.57 -5.73
CA VAL A 299 -45.98 -5.22 -4.49
C VAL A 299 -46.82 -4.30 -3.61
N ARG A 300 -47.47 -3.26 -4.18
CA ARG A 300 -48.30 -2.31 -3.40
C ARG A 300 -49.47 -3.01 -2.70
N ARG A 301 -50.06 -4.03 -3.33
CA ARG A 301 -51.19 -4.80 -2.79
C ARG A 301 -50.77 -5.96 -1.89
N THR A 302 -49.48 -6.28 -1.83
CA THR A 302 -48.95 -7.38 -1.02
C THR A 302 -48.68 -6.91 0.41
N ASP A 303 -49.20 -7.67 1.38
CA ASP A 303 -49.01 -7.41 2.80
C ASP A 303 -47.54 -7.33 3.23
N VAL A 304 -47.26 -6.51 4.25
CA VAL A 304 -45.91 -6.29 4.82
C VAL A 304 -45.24 -7.61 5.19
N CYS A 305 -45.98 -8.57 5.75
CA CYS A 305 -45.44 -9.87 6.14
C CYS A 305 -44.80 -10.60 4.94
N LEU A 306 -45.54 -10.71 3.83
CA LEU A 306 -45.06 -11.37 2.61
C LEU A 306 -43.88 -10.61 2.00
N ARG A 307 -43.89 -9.27 2.03
CA ARG A 307 -42.79 -8.44 1.52
C ARG A 307 -41.50 -8.58 2.35
N ARG A 308 -41.60 -8.77 3.67
CA ARG A 308 -40.44 -9.08 4.54
C ARG A 308 -39.83 -10.45 4.21
N TRP A 309 -40.67 -11.45 3.91
CA TRP A 309 -40.21 -12.75 3.44
C TRP A 309 -39.57 -12.67 2.06
N LEU A 310 -40.14 -11.91 1.12
CA LEU A 310 -39.58 -11.67 -0.21
C LEU A 310 -38.19 -11.01 -0.16
N ARG A 311 -38.00 -10.06 0.77
CA ARG A 311 -36.72 -9.37 0.97
C ARG A 311 -35.65 -10.27 1.59
N SER A 312 -36.04 -11.25 2.41
CA SER A 312 -35.09 -12.09 3.14
C SER A 312 -34.23 -12.96 2.23
N ARG A 313 -32.91 -12.92 2.46
CA ARG A 313 -31.94 -13.86 1.88
C ARG A 313 -31.94 -15.23 2.56
N PHE A 314 -32.48 -15.34 3.76
CA PHE A 314 -32.42 -16.56 4.58
C PHE A 314 -33.65 -17.45 4.39
N PRO A 315 -33.53 -18.78 4.29
CA PRO A 315 -34.65 -19.67 4.02
C PRO A 315 -35.68 -19.80 5.15
N ASP A 316 -35.29 -19.49 6.38
CA ASP A 316 -35.97 -19.82 7.63
C ASP A 316 -36.52 -18.60 8.39
N ARG A 317 -36.06 -17.39 8.08
CA ARG A 317 -36.48 -16.15 8.76
C ARG A 317 -36.80 -15.01 7.79
N PRO A 318 -37.78 -14.13 8.12
CA PRO A 318 -38.05 -12.92 7.33
C PRO A 318 -37.02 -11.82 7.60
N TYR A 319 -36.92 -10.84 6.71
CA TYR A 319 -36.09 -9.66 6.95
C TYR A 319 -36.76 -8.69 7.94
N LYS A 320 -35.98 -7.79 8.55
CA LYS A 320 -36.50 -6.77 9.48
C LYS A 320 -37.46 -5.80 8.78
N ALA A 321 -37.09 -5.32 7.60
CA ALA A 321 -37.89 -4.41 6.77
C ALA A 321 -38.62 -5.13 5.62
N PRO A 322 -39.76 -4.60 5.12
CA PRO A 322 -40.38 -5.13 3.92
C PRO A 322 -39.55 -4.82 2.66
N PHE A 323 -39.76 -5.59 1.60
CA PHE A 323 -39.37 -5.17 0.25
C PHE A 323 -40.20 -3.94 -0.16
N GLU A 324 -39.53 -2.92 -0.68
CA GLU A 324 -40.13 -1.65 -1.09
C GLU A 324 -39.77 -1.30 -2.53
N LEU A 325 -40.62 -0.52 -3.17
CA LEU A 325 -40.37 -0.03 -4.51
C LEU A 325 -39.35 1.12 -4.46
N VAL A 326 -38.54 1.25 -5.51
CA VAL A 326 -37.58 2.36 -5.63
C VAL A 326 -38.35 3.68 -5.64
N ALA A 327 -38.00 4.59 -4.72
CA ALA A 327 -38.74 5.84 -4.54
C ALA A 327 -38.47 6.89 -5.63
N LYS A 328 -37.22 6.98 -6.11
CA LYS A 328 -36.80 7.94 -7.14
C LYS A 328 -37.14 7.43 -8.56
N PRO A 329 -37.88 8.18 -9.38
CA PRO A 329 -38.18 7.78 -10.76
C PRO A 329 -36.93 7.63 -11.64
N SER A 330 -35.89 8.43 -11.41
CA SER A 330 -34.61 8.33 -12.13
C SER A 330 -33.93 6.98 -11.86
N SER A 331 -33.86 6.57 -10.60
CA SER A 331 -33.33 5.27 -10.20
C SER A 331 -34.18 4.14 -10.77
N GLU A 332 -35.51 4.23 -10.73
CA GLU A 332 -36.40 3.21 -11.29
C GLU A 332 -36.12 2.97 -12.79
N LYS A 333 -35.93 4.01 -13.60
CA LYS A 333 -35.55 3.90 -15.02
C LYS A 333 -34.28 3.05 -15.20
N VAL A 334 -33.26 3.24 -14.37
CA VAL A 334 -31.97 2.51 -14.45
C VAL A 334 -32.13 1.03 -14.10
N TYR A 335 -33.05 0.68 -13.20
CA TYR A 335 -33.35 -0.71 -12.83
C TYR A 335 -34.09 -1.43 -13.95
N ARG A 336 -35.12 -0.78 -14.51
CA ARG A 336 -35.87 -1.27 -15.68
C ARG A 336 -34.96 -1.47 -16.89
N LYS A 337 -34.05 -0.52 -17.13
CA LYS A 337 -33.03 -0.60 -18.20
C LYS A 337 -32.22 -1.88 -18.09
N GLU A 338 -31.80 -2.30 -16.90
CA GLU A 338 -30.96 -3.50 -16.75
C GLU A 338 -31.70 -4.80 -17.14
N LEU A 339 -32.98 -4.92 -16.80
CA LEU A 339 -33.78 -6.08 -17.23
C LEU A 339 -34.06 -6.06 -18.74
N LYS A 340 -34.28 -4.88 -19.33
CA LYS A 340 -34.39 -4.70 -20.79
C LYS A 340 -33.12 -5.20 -21.51
N ARG A 341 -31.95 -4.77 -21.03
CA ARG A 341 -30.64 -5.22 -21.54
C ARG A 341 -30.48 -6.75 -21.49
N PHE A 342 -30.96 -7.39 -20.42
CA PHE A 342 -30.95 -8.85 -20.29
C PHE A 342 -31.76 -9.53 -21.40
N ILE A 343 -32.99 -9.07 -21.66
CA ILE A 343 -33.85 -9.66 -22.71
C ILE A 343 -33.24 -9.43 -24.09
N CYS A 344 -32.79 -8.21 -24.39
CA CYS A 344 -32.13 -7.88 -25.66
C CYS A 344 -30.90 -8.74 -25.91
N PHE A 345 -30.04 -8.92 -24.89
CA PHE A 345 -28.82 -9.73 -24.98
C PHE A 345 -29.12 -11.15 -25.45
N TRP A 346 -30.04 -11.85 -24.77
CA TRP A 346 -30.31 -13.25 -25.09
C TRP A 346 -31.11 -13.44 -26.37
N LEU A 347 -32.07 -12.56 -26.66
CA LEU A 347 -32.81 -12.64 -27.91
C LEU A 347 -31.89 -12.39 -29.10
N ARG A 348 -31.08 -11.32 -29.10
CA ARG A 348 -30.11 -11.08 -30.20
C ARG A 348 -29.14 -12.24 -30.36
N LEU A 349 -28.60 -12.75 -29.26
CA LEU A 349 -27.70 -13.90 -29.30
C LEU A 349 -28.38 -15.12 -29.92
N SER A 350 -29.66 -15.40 -29.60
CA SER A 350 -30.43 -16.51 -30.15
C SER A 350 -30.70 -16.41 -31.66
N ARG A 351 -30.60 -15.20 -32.24
CA ARG A 351 -30.79 -14.94 -33.68
C ARG A 351 -29.54 -15.18 -34.52
N LEU A 352 -28.37 -15.28 -33.89
CA LEU A 352 -27.11 -15.59 -34.55
C LEU A 352 -27.02 -17.08 -34.92
N LEU A 353 -26.20 -17.40 -35.92
CA LEU A 353 -25.93 -18.81 -36.26
C LEU A 353 -25.31 -19.53 -35.05
N PRO A 354 -25.65 -20.81 -34.78
CA PRO A 354 -25.12 -21.54 -33.62
C PRO A 354 -23.58 -21.61 -33.58
N THR A 355 -22.93 -21.61 -34.74
CA THR A 355 -21.46 -21.55 -34.88
C THR A 355 -20.91 -20.20 -34.42
N THR A 356 -21.49 -19.10 -34.93
CA THR A 356 -21.18 -17.71 -34.56
C THR A 356 -21.41 -17.47 -33.07
N MET A 357 -22.55 -17.91 -32.54
CA MET A 357 -22.89 -17.82 -31.12
C MET A 357 -21.82 -18.45 -30.24
N ARG A 358 -21.46 -19.72 -30.51
CA ARG A 358 -20.44 -20.44 -29.73
C ARG A 358 -19.08 -19.75 -29.80
N ALA A 359 -18.74 -19.19 -30.95
CA ALA A 359 -17.50 -18.43 -31.14
C ALA A 359 -17.51 -17.04 -30.47
N ILE A 360 -18.68 -16.48 -30.13
CA ILE A 360 -18.78 -15.21 -29.39
C ILE A 360 -18.74 -15.46 -27.88
N THR A 361 -19.54 -16.40 -27.39
CA THR A 361 -19.77 -16.62 -25.95
C THR A 361 -18.89 -17.71 -25.33
N GLY A 362 -18.17 -18.48 -26.15
CA GLY A 362 -17.42 -19.67 -25.71
C GLY A 362 -18.32 -20.86 -25.36
N ARG A 363 -19.65 -20.74 -25.48
CA ARG A 363 -20.62 -21.78 -25.11
C ARG A 363 -21.87 -21.79 -25.98
N GLY A 364 -22.60 -22.92 -25.98
CA GLY A 364 -23.92 -22.99 -26.60
C GLY A 364 -25.04 -22.66 -25.61
N LEU A 365 -26.22 -22.35 -26.14
CA LEU A 365 -27.47 -22.41 -25.37
C LEU A 365 -27.83 -23.87 -25.11
N ASN A 366 -28.25 -24.19 -23.89
CA ASN A 366 -28.81 -25.52 -23.62
C ASN A 366 -30.21 -25.64 -24.25
N ARG A 367 -30.75 -26.87 -24.28
CA ARG A 367 -32.02 -27.17 -24.94
C ARG A 367 -33.20 -26.40 -24.32
N HIS A 368 -33.16 -26.15 -23.02
CA HIS A 368 -34.23 -25.48 -22.28
C HIS A 368 -34.20 -23.97 -22.53
N GLN A 369 -33.02 -23.35 -22.45
CA GLN A 369 -32.77 -21.95 -22.79
C GLN A 369 -33.18 -21.64 -24.22
N PHE A 370 -32.74 -22.46 -25.19
CA PHE A 370 -33.11 -22.28 -26.60
C PHE A 370 -34.63 -22.39 -26.81
N ARG A 371 -35.29 -23.35 -26.14
CA ARG A 371 -36.74 -23.49 -26.20
C ARG A 371 -37.46 -22.26 -25.65
N ALA A 372 -37.06 -21.79 -24.47
CA ALA A 372 -37.67 -20.62 -23.83
C ALA A 372 -37.54 -19.36 -24.69
N LEU A 373 -36.36 -19.12 -25.26
CA LEU A 373 -36.10 -18.00 -26.17
C LEU A 373 -36.91 -18.11 -27.47
N ARG A 374 -37.01 -19.31 -28.05
CA ARG A 374 -37.78 -19.54 -29.27
C ARG A 374 -39.28 -19.38 -29.03
N GLU A 375 -39.80 -19.87 -27.91
CA GLU A 375 -41.20 -19.71 -27.52
C GLU A 375 -41.54 -18.22 -27.35
N LEU A 376 -40.71 -17.46 -26.63
CA LEU A 376 -40.89 -16.00 -26.51
C LEU A 376 -40.85 -15.31 -27.88
N TRP A 377 -39.90 -15.67 -28.74
CA TRP A 377 -39.69 -14.97 -30.02
C TRP A 377 -40.77 -15.28 -31.07
N VAL A 378 -41.29 -16.51 -31.12
CA VAL A 378 -42.23 -16.95 -32.16
C VAL A 378 -43.69 -16.72 -31.76
N ASP A 379 -43.94 -16.32 -30.52
CA ASP A 379 -45.30 -16.11 -30.00
C ASP A 379 -46.15 -15.17 -30.88
N GLY A 380 -47.42 -15.52 -31.03
CA GLY A 380 -48.39 -14.81 -31.86
C GLY A 380 -48.72 -13.42 -31.35
N VAL A 381 -48.48 -13.13 -30.07
CA VAL A 381 -48.72 -11.79 -29.46
C VAL A 381 -47.93 -10.67 -30.12
N TRP A 382 -46.82 -11.02 -30.81
CA TRP A 382 -45.98 -10.03 -31.49
C TRP A 382 -46.37 -9.79 -32.95
N GLN A 383 -47.46 -10.39 -33.45
CA GLN A 383 -47.88 -10.26 -34.85
C GLN A 383 -48.83 -9.08 -35.09
N SER A 384 -49.33 -8.41 -34.04
CA SER A 384 -50.44 -7.43 -34.11
C SER A 384 -50.05 -5.96 -34.02
N GLU A 385 -48.77 -5.59 -34.03
CA GLU A 385 -48.36 -4.18 -34.02
C GLU A 385 -47.84 -3.74 -35.40
N GLU A 386 -48.77 -3.46 -36.33
CA GLU A 386 -48.48 -2.50 -37.40
C GLU A 386 -48.52 -1.08 -36.81
N PRO A 387 -47.62 -0.18 -37.23
CA PRO A 387 -47.46 1.11 -36.57
C PRO A 387 -48.65 2.01 -36.89
N ALA A 388 -49.47 2.32 -35.88
CA ALA A 388 -50.18 3.59 -35.88
C ALA A 388 -49.11 4.68 -35.76
N ASP A 389 -49.12 5.64 -36.69
CA ASP A 389 -48.32 6.86 -36.62
C ASP A 389 -48.49 7.50 -35.23
N MET A 390 -47.52 7.26 -34.35
CA MET A 390 -47.42 7.90 -33.04
C MET A 390 -46.69 9.21 -33.25
N ASP A 391 -47.45 10.25 -33.60
CA ASP A 391 -47.09 11.63 -33.32
C ASP A 391 -46.96 11.77 -31.79
N HIS A 392 -45.73 11.81 -31.27
CA HIS A 392 -45.49 12.40 -29.95
C HIS A 392 -44.11 13.04 -29.80
N ASP A 393 -44.19 14.37 -29.72
CA ASP A 393 -43.39 15.35 -29.00
C ASP A 393 -41.95 14.97 -28.62
N GLY A 394 -41.00 15.58 -29.34
CA GLY A 394 -39.59 15.48 -29.09
C GLY A 394 -39.18 16.26 -27.84
N GLY A 395 -39.10 15.55 -26.71
CA GLY A 395 -38.19 15.91 -25.64
C GLY A 395 -36.78 15.40 -25.99
N GLU A 396 -35.86 16.32 -26.27
CA GLU A 396 -34.44 16.05 -26.39
C GLU A 396 -33.91 15.51 -25.05
N GLU A 397 -33.78 14.18 -24.91
CA GLU A 397 -32.92 13.60 -23.88
C GLU A 397 -31.51 13.54 -24.48
N GLU A 398 -30.66 14.51 -24.12
CA GLU A 398 -29.21 14.44 -24.36
C GLU A 398 -28.66 13.17 -23.72
N GLU A 399 -28.03 12.31 -24.53
CA GLU A 399 -27.24 11.17 -24.07
C GLU A 399 -25.96 11.69 -23.40
N ASN A 400 -26.06 12.18 -22.16
CA ASN A 400 -24.90 12.28 -21.29
C ASN A 400 -24.64 10.89 -20.70
N ASP A 401 -23.72 10.16 -21.35
CA ASP A 401 -22.95 9.05 -20.77
C ASP A 401 -21.96 9.60 -19.72
N ASP A 402 -22.47 10.37 -18.76
CA ASP A 402 -21.72 10.75 -17.56
C ASP A 402 -21.80 9.58 -16.58
N ASP A 403 -20.86 8.66 -16.72
CA ASP A 403 -20.45 7.71 -15.68
C ASP A 403 -19.79 8.44 -14.46
N ASP A 404 -20.26 9.64 -14.10
CA ASP A 404 -19.89 10.29 -12.83
C ASP A 404 -20.80 9.74 -11.74
N TYR A 405 -20.27 8.73 -11.05
CA TYR A 405 -20.81 8.25 -9.79
C TYR A 405 -20.70 9.40 -8.76
N GLY A 406 -21.71 10.26 -8.76
CA GLY A 406 -22.08 11.02 -7.59
C GLY A 406 -22.31 10.02 -6.46
N ASP A 407 -21.72 10.32 -5.30
CA ASP A 407 -21.91 9.64 -4.03
C ASP A 407 -23.40 9.75 -3.64
N GLU A 408 -24.26 9.01 -4.33
CA GLU A 408 -25.56 8.67 -3.78
C GLU A 408 -25.24 7.73 -2.64
N GLU A 409 -25.52 8.21 -1.43
CA GLU A 409 -25.60 7.43 -0.20
C GLU A 409 -26.37 6.14 -0.51
N ASP A 410 -25.62 5.11 -0.88
CA ASP A 410 -26.05 3.73 -0.86
C ASP A 410 -26.48 3.54 0.58
N GLU A 411 -27.79 3.42 0.82
CA GLU A 411 -28.31 2.70 1.98
C GLU A 411 -27.81 1.25 1.84
N GLY A 412 -26.49 1.09 2.02
CA GLY A 412 -25.79 -0.16 2.13
C GLY A 412 -26.17 -0.69 3.49
N GLU A 413 -27.36 -1.25 3.55
CA GLU A 413 -27.95 -1.77 4.77
C GLU A 413 -26.98 -2.76 5.40
N ASP A 414 -26.69 -2.45 6.65
CA ASP A 414 -25.84 -3.20 7.53
C ASP A 414 -26.38 -4.62 7.72
N GLU A 415 -25.78 -5.58 7.00
CA GLU A 415 -25.94 -7.00 7.26
C GLU A 415 -24.64 -7.57 7.85
N SER A 416 -24.41 -7.25 9.13
CA SER A 416 -23.66 -8.13 10.04
C SER A 416 -24.42 -8.28 11.35
N GLU A 417 -25.09 -9.42 11.54
CA GLU A 417 -25.36 -9.93 12.89
C GLU A 417 -24.04 -10.57 13.36
N CYS A 418 -23.26 -9.85 14.15
CA CYS A 418 -22.23 -10.47 14.97
C CYS A 418 -22.89 -11.00 16.25
N GLU A 419 -22.74 -12.28 16.51
CA GLU A 419 -23.11 -12.88 17.80
C GLU A 419 -22.19 -12.31 18.88
N GLU A 420 -22.72 -11.45 19.77
CA GLU A 420 -22.01 -11.08 20.99
C GLU A 420 -22.22 -12.14 22.06
N SER A 421 -21.09 -12.72 22.47
CA SER A 421 -20.92 -13.56 23.64
C SER A 421 -20.61 -12.69 24.86
N ASP A 422 -21.26 -13.06 25.97
CA ASP A 422 -21.01 -12.74 27.39
C ASP A 422 -21.45 -11.38 28.00
N GLY A 423 -22.36 -11.49 28.98
CA GLY A 423 -21.96 -11.21 30.37
C GLY A 423 -22.47 -9.93 31.05
N HIS A 424 -23.51 -10.11 31.86
CA HIS A 424 -23.81 -9.43 33.14
C HIS A 424 -24.34 -7.98 33.17
N ASP A 425 -25.67 -7.88 33.34
CA ASP A 425 -26.47 -7.08 34.30
C ASP A 425 -25.97 -5.71 34.81
N THR A 426 -26.77 -4.65 34.62
CA THR A 426 -27.51 -3.97 35.72
C THR A 426 -28.38 -2.80 35.20
N SER A 427 -29.69 -2.95 35.43
CA SER A 427 -30.71 -1.97 35.87
C SER A 427 -30.65 -0.46 35.52
N GLU A 428 -31.81 -0.01 35.02
CA GLU A 428 -32.74 0.99 35.62
C GLU A 428 -33.04 2.33 34.88
N TYR A 429 -34.37 2.58 34.81
CA TYR A 429 -35.13 3.84 34.69
C TYR A 429 -35.32 4.44 33.28
N ASP A 430 -36.47 4.24 32.60
CA ASP A 430 -37.85 4.75 32.82
C ASP A 430 -38.07 6.16 32.26
N SER A 431 -38.97 6.27 31.27
CA SER A 431 -39.93 7.37 31.15
C SER A 431 -40.99 7.04 30.09
N GLN A 432 -42.18 6.85 30.62
CA GLN A 432 -43.46 6.57 30.01
C GLN A 432 -43.97 7.73 29.14
N SER A 433 -44.77 7.39 28.12
CA SER A 433 -45.90 8.24 27.70
C SER A 433 -46.96 7.35 27.04
N SER A 434 -47.85 6.83 27.88
CA SER A 434 -49.13 6.25 27.53
C SER A 434 -50.15 7.35 27.23
N VAL A 435 -50.97 7.17 26.19
CA VAL A 435 -52.33 7.73 26.17
C VAL A 435 -53.26 6.64 25.64
N ALA A 436 -54.26 6.35 26.46
CA ALA A 436 -55.22 5.27 26.32
C ALA A 436 -56.35 5.60 25.33
N ILE A 437 -56.96 4.51 24.87
CA ILE A 437 -58.21 4.40 24.12
C ILE A 437 -59.37 4.95 24.94
N GLU A 438 -60.25 5.75 24.33
CA GLU A 438 -61.65 5.83 24.72
C GLU A 438 -62.50 5.22 23.60
N ALA A 439 -63.16 4.12 23.97
CA ALA A 439 -64.21 3.48 23.20
C ALA A 439 -65.53 4.08 23.66
N ASP A 440 -66.32 4.61 22.72
CA ASP A 440 -67.72 4.92 22.95
C ASP A 440 -68.55 4.10 21.94
N ASP A 441 -69.39 3.25 22.52
CA ASP A 441 -70.32 2.32 21.91
C ASP A 441 -71.72 2.92 22.02
N LEU A 442 -72.48 3.04 20.92
CA LEU A 442 -73.95 2.96 20.92
C LEU A 442 -74.50 2.82 19.48
N SER A 443 -74.83 1.56 19.15
CA SER A 443 -76.06 1.05 18.49
C SER A 443 -76.54 1.55 17.11
N ASP A 444 -76.54 0.60 16.17
CA ASP A 444 -77.63 0.17 15.27
C ASP A 444 -78.49 1.19 14.51
N ALA A 445 -78.27 1.22 13.19
CA ALA A 445 -79.35 1.17 12.22
C ALA A 445 -78.94 0.30 11.02
N GLU A 446 -79.60 -0.85 10.95
CA GLU A 446 -79.62 -1.83 9.86
C GLU A 446 -79.69 -1.16 8.46
N SER A 447 -78.74 -1.48 7.60
CA SER A 447 -78.94 -1.50 6.15
C SER A 447 -77.99 -2.52 5.54
N THR A 448 -78.47 -3.76 5.56
CA THR A 448 -78.09 -4.83 4.66
C THR A 448 -78.04 -4.32 3.23
N SER A 449 -76.83 -4.09 2.72
CA SER A 449 -76.57 -4.20 1.30
C SER A 449 -75.24 -4.89 1.13
N ALA A 450 -75.33 -6.15 0.71
CA ALA A 450 -74.24 -6.87 0.10
C ALA A 450 -73.78 -6.07 -1.13
N TRP A 451 -72.77 -5.23 -0.98
CA TRP A 451 -72.07 -4.64 -2.12
C TRP A 451 -71.05 -5.66 -2.60
N SER A 452 -71.51 -6.43 -3.58
CA SER A 452 -70.79 -7.31 -4.47
C SER A 452 -69.33 -6.89 -4.71
N LEU A 453 -68.40 -7.68 -4.18
CA LEU A 453 -66.96 -7.69 -4.55
C LEU A 453 -66.72 -8.30 -5.95
N ASP A 454 -67.76 -8.43 -6.79
CA ASP A 454 -67.71 -9.15 -8.06
C ASP A 454 -67.77 -8.25 -9.32
N ASN A 455 -67.82 -6.92 -9.19
CA ASN A 455 -68.10 -6.04 -10.36
C ASN A 455 -66.96 -5.12 -10.82
N GLN A 456 -65.69 -5.47 -10.58
CA GLN A 456 -64.56 -4.73 -11.19
C GLN A 456 -63.31 -5.58 -11.56
N GLU A 457 -63.43 -6.91 -11.69
CA GLU A 457 -62.33 -7.78 -12.17
C GLU A 457 -62.32 -7.99 -13.70
N GLN A 458 -62.62 -6.95 -14.48
CA GLN A 458 -62.25 -6.88 -15.90
C GLN A 458 -60.95 -6.08 -16.05
N LEU A 459 -59.88 -6.53 -15.41
CA LEU A 459 -58.53 -6.05 -15.70
C LEU A 459 -58.10 -6.68 -17.03
N SER A 460 -57.85 -5.83 -18.03
CA SER A 460 -57.41 -6.19 -19.38
C SER A 460 -56.30 -7.24 -19.33
N GLN A 461 -56.51 -8.38 -20.00
CA GLN A 461 -55.45 -9.34 -20.26
C GLN A 461 -54.35 -8.64 -21.08
N ASP A 462 -53.09 -8.73 -20.65
CA ASP A 462 -51.93 -8.31 -21.45
C ASP A 462 -51.13 -9.57 -21.82
N PRO A 463 -51.46 -10.24 -22.94
CA PRO A 463 -50.77 -11.45 -23.38
C PRO A 463 -49.26 -11.25 -23.57
N ALA A 464 -48.82 -10.05 -23.98
CA ALA A 464 -47.41 -9.75 -24.17
C ALA A 464 -46.66 -9.72 -22.83
N ALA A 465 -47.25 -9.08 -21.81
CA ALA A 465 -46.71 -9.10 -20.45
C ALA A 465 -46.69 -10.51 -19.85
N ASP A 466 -47.69 -11.34 -20.13
CA ASP A 466 -47.78 -12.72 -19.65
C ASP A 466 -46.64 -13.61 -20.19
N VAL A 467 -46.34 -13.54 -21.48
CA VAL A 467 -45.24 -14.32 -22.10
C VAL A 467 -43.90 -13.84 -21.56
N LEU A 468 -43.71 -12.52 -21.40
CA LEU A 468 -42.51 -11.94 -20.81
C LEU A 468 -42.33 -12.38 -19.35
N LEU A 469 -43.40 -12.37 -18.55
CA LEU A 469 -43.37 -12.85 -17.16
C LEU A 469 -42.93 -14.30 -17.08
N ARG A 470 -43.50 -15.16 -17.94
CA ARG A 470 -43.13 -16.59 -18.00
C ARG A 470 -41.65 -16.76 -18.33
N PHE A 471 -41.13 -15.99 -19.30
CA PHE A 471 -39.72 -16.04 -19.68
C PHE A 471 -38.79 -15.51 -18.58
N CYS A 472 -39.09 -14.35 -17.99
CA CYS A 472 -38.29 -13.79 -16.91
C CYS A 472 -38.29 -14.70 -15.68
N TYR A 473 -39.43 -15.30 -15.33
CA TYR A 473 -39.50 -16.27 -14.24
C TYR A 473 -38.68 -17.54 -14.54
N PHE A 474 -38.75 -18.06 -15.78
CA PHE A 474 -37.89 -19.17 -16.22
C PHE A 474 -36.40 -18.85 -16.01
N ALA A 475 -35.96 -17.65 -16.36
CA ALA A 475 -34.57 -17.25 -16.18
C ALA A 475 -34.17 -17.08 -14.72
N ILE A 476 -35.07 -16.62 -13.84
CA ILE A 476 -34.83 -16.47 -12.39
C ILE A 476 -34.78 -17.82 -11.68
N ALA A 477 -35.65 -18.76 -12.08
CA ALA A 477 -35.76 -20.10 -11.51
C ALA A 477 -34.89 -21.14 -12.25
N GLU A 478 -33.89 -20.69 -13.01
CA GLU A 478 -32.97 -21.59 -13.71
C GLU A 478 -31.95 -22.20 -12.73
N ASP A 479 -31.79 -23.52 -12.74
CA ASP A 479 -30.78 -24.21 -11.93
C ASP A 479 -29.41 -24.27 -12.60
N PHE A 480 -28.34 -24.34 -11.79
CA PHE A 480 -26.99 -24.49 -12.31
C PHE A 480 -26.80 -25.84 -13.03
N GLU A 481 -26.40 -25.78 -14.29
CA GLU A 481 -25.98 -26.95 -15.05
C GLU A 481 -24.54 -27.34 -14.66
N GLY A 482 -24.35 -28.58 -14.19
CA GLY A 482 -23.03 -29.08 -13.76
C GLY A 482 -22.44 -28.35 -12.54
N GLY A 483 -23.28 -27.68 -11.74
CA GLY A 483 -22.84 -26.90 -10.58
C GLY A 483 -22.15 -25.57 -10.93
N LEU A 484 -22.14 -25.17 -12.21
CA LEU A 484 -21.54 -23.92 -12.66
C LEU A 484 -22.57 -22.80 -12.65
N ALA A 485 -22.39 -21.78 -11.79
CA ALA A 485 -23.29 -20.64 -11.73
C ALA A 485 -23.42 -19.93 -13.09
N SER A 486 -22.30 -19.82 -13.80
CA SER A 486 -22.26 -19.19 -15.12
C SER A 486 -23.18 -19.86 -16.12
N SER A 487 -23.52 -21.15 -15.99
CA SER A 487 -24.39 -21.89 -16.93
C SER A 487 -25.75 -21.22 -17.15
N THR A 488 -26.29 -20.53 -16.15
CA THR A 488 -27.59 -19.85 -16.22
C THR A 488 -27.55 -18.60 -17.08
N MET A 489 -28.69 -18.19 -17.61
CA MET A 489 -28.83 -17.02 -18.48
C MET A 489 -28.57 -15.72 -17.72
N LEU A 490 -29.14 -15.59 -16.52
CA LEU A 490 -29.00 -14.37 -15.71
C LEU A 490 -27.58 -14.18 -15.17
N VAL A 491 -26.93 -15.23 -14.68
CA VAL A 491 -25.56 -15.12 -14.15
C VAL A 491 -24.57 -14.79 -15.26
N TYR A 492 -24.67 -15.47 -16.42
CA TYR A 492 -23.80 -15.14 -17.55
C TYR A 492 -24.00 -13.70 -18.04
N PHE A 493 -25.26 -13.25 -18.16
CA PHE A 493 -25.55 -11.86 -18.50
C PHE A 493 -24.95 -10.89 -17.47
N SER A 494 -25.12 -11.16 -16.17
CA SER A 494 -24.52 -10.33 -15.12
C SER A 494 -22.99 -10.25 -15.25
N ALA A 495 -22.32 -11.35 -15.59
CA ALA A 495 -20.88 -11.37 -15.82
C ALA A 495 -20.47 -10.54 -17.03
N VAL A 496 -21.27 -10.53 -18.12
CA VAL A 496 -21.06 -9.65 -19.27
C VAL A 496 -21.19 -8.19 -18.87
N ARG A 497 -22.12 -7.86 -17.97
CA ARG A 497 -22.24 -6.50 -17.39
C ARG A 497 -21.08 -6.13 -16.48
N GLY A 498 -20.23 -7.09 -16.13
CA GLY A 498 -18.94 -6.90 -15.46
C GLY A 498 -17.81 -6.47 -16.40
N LEU A 499 -18.05 -6.38 -17.71
CA LEU A 499 -17.09 -5.86 -18.70
C LEU A 499 -17.23 -4.33 -18.82
N SER A 500 -16.11 -3.63 -18.99
CA SER A 500 -16.11 -2.18 -19.21
C SER A 500 -16.75 -1.79 -20.54
N THR A 501 -17.50 -0.70 -20.58
CA THR A 501 -18.01 -0.11 -21.83
C THR A 501 -16.93 0.77 -22.48
N PRO A 502 -16.91 0.92 -23.81
CA PRO A 502 -17.78 0.26 -24.81
C PRO A 502 -17.25 -1.11 -25.29
N ASN A 503 -15.98 -1.44 -25.06
CA ASN A 503 -15.30 -2.55 -25.75
C ASN A 503 -15.06 -3.82 -24.91
N GLY A 504 -15.30 -3.77 -23.60
CA GLY A 504 -15.09 -4.90 -22.69
C GLY A 504 -13.62 -5.23 -22.44
N ASN A 505 -12.74 -4.23 -22.52
CA ASN A 505 -11.29 -4.40 -22.38
C ASN A 505 -10.89 -4.70 -20.92
N GLU A 506 -11.66 -4.19 -19.97
CA GLU A 506 -11.38 -4.29 -18.53
C GLU A 506 -12.57 -4.91 -17.78
N TYR A 507 -12.30 -5.36 -16.56
CA TYR A 507 -13.30 -5.90 -15.65
C TYR A 507 -13.69 -4.86 -14.60
N LEU A 508 -14.98 -4.77 -14.29
CA LEU A 508 -15.49 -3.84 -13.30
C LEU A 508 -15.03 -4.25 -11.89
N PRO A 509 -14.52 -3.28 -11.10
CA PRO A 509 -14.23 -3.51 -9.69
C PRO A 509 -15.52 -3.68 -8.87
N PRO A 510 -15.45 -4.21 -7.63
CA PRO A 510 -16.62 -4.45 -6.79
C PRO A 510 -17.57 -3.25 -6.68
N HIS A 511 -17.04 -2.05 -6.41
CA HIS A 511 -17.86 -0.85 -6.20
C HIS A 511 -18.66 -0.40 -7.44
N ARG A 512 -18.21 -0.73 -8.66
CA ARG A 512 -18.99 -0.46 -9.89
C ARG A 512 -19.91 -1.61 -10.26
N PHE A 513 -19.62 -2.82 -9.82
CA PHE A 513 -20.41 -4.01 -10.16
C PHE A 513 -21.54 -4.31 -9.17
N THR A 514 -21.37 -4.05 -7.87
CA THR A 514 -22.42 -4.29 -6.88
C THR A 514 -23.73 -3.53 -7.15
N PRO A 515 -23.73 -2.30 -7.70
CA PRO A 515 -24.97 -1.65 -8.16
C PRO A 515 -25.66 -2.37 -9.32
N VAL A 516 -24.92 -3.06 -10.21
CA VAL A 516 -25.51 -3.89 -11.26
C VAL A 516 -26.25 -5.08 -10.64
N LEU A 517 -25.63 -5.75 -9.67
CA LEU A 517 -26.24 -6.87 -8.94
C LEU A 517 -27.49 -6.43 -8.18
N ALA A 518 -27.44 -5.29 -7.49
CA ALA A 518 -28.59 -4.76 -6.75
C ALA A 518 -29.81 -4.53 -7.65
N ARG A 519 -29.59 -4.01 -8.86
CA ARG A 519 -30.64 -3.81 -9.88
C ARG A 519 -31.24 -5.12 -10.36
N LEU A 520 -30.40 -6.12 -10.65
CA LEU A 520 -30.86 -7.44 -11.05
C LEU A 520 -31.63 -8.16 -9.92
N ILE A 521 -31.14 -8.09 -8.68
CA ILE A 521 -31.82 -8.63 -7.49
C ILE A 521 -33.21 -8.01 -7.31
N TYR A 522 -33.30 -6.69 -7.45
CA TYR A 522 -34.57 -5.97 -7.34
C TYR A 522 -35.57 -6.41 -8.42
N CYS A 523 -35.15 -6.39 -9.70
CA CYS A 523 -35.99 -6.81 -10.82
C CYS A 523 -36.41 -8.29 -10.69
N SER A 524 -35.50 -9.16 -10.24
CA SER A 524 -35.81 -10.57 -9.97
C SER A 524 -36.89 -10.72 -8.89
N ARG A 525 -36.83 -9.96 -7.80
CA ARG A 525 -37.86 -9.99 -6.74
C ARG A 525 -39.23 -9.52 -7.23
N LEU A 526 -39.28 -8.50 -8.08
CA LEU A 526 -40.52 -8.02 -8.70
C LEU A 526 -41.20 -9.09 -9.55
N VAL A 527 -40.45 -9.64 -10.51
CA VAL A 527 -40.93 -10.69 -11.42
C VAL A 527 -41.30 -11.95 -10.63
N PHE A 528 -40.47 -12.34 -9.66
CA PHE A 528 -40.71 -13.52 -8.83
C PHE A 528 -42.01 -13.41 -8.04
N LEU A 529 -42.28 -12.25 -7.42
CA LEU A 529 -43.52 -12.05 -6.66
C LEU A 529 -44.75 -12.20 -7.57
N GLU A 530 -44.74 -11.53 -8.72
CA GLU A 530 -45.85 -11.57 -9.67
C GLU A 530 -46.03 -12.96 -10.30
N ALA A 531 -44.95 -13.73 -10.51
CA ALA A 531 -45.06 -15.10 -11.01
C ALA A 531 -45.61 -16.08 -9.96
N VAL A 532 -45.21 -15.94 -8.69
CA VAL A 532 -45.57 -16.88 -7.63
C VAL A 532 -46.93 -16.55 -7.02
N LEU A 533 -47.22 -15.26 -6.81
CA LEU A 533 -48.46 -14.73 -6.25
C LEU A 533 -49.05 -13.65 -7.18
N PRO A 534 -49.50 -14.02 -8.40
CA PRO A 534 -49.97 -13.03 -9.36
C PRO A 534 -51.19 -12.29 -8.84
N HIS A 535 -51.13 -10.96 -8.91
CA HIS A 535 -52.30 -10.11 -8.66
C HIS A 535 -53.20 -10.04 -9.91
N PHE A 536 -52.60 -10.08 -11.10
CA PHE A 536 -53.30 -10.00 -12.37
C PHE A 536 -53.64 -11.39 -12.92
N SER A 537 -54.63 -11.46 -13.81
CA SER A 537 -55.05 -12.72 -14.44
C SER A 537 -54.10 -13.13 -15.55
N ARG A 538 -53.25 -14.14 -15.30
CA ARG A 538 -52.19 -14.61 -16.21
C ARG A 538 -52.58 -15.83 -17.06
N ILE A 539 -53.76 -15.80 -17.68
CA ILE A 539 -54.33 -16.96 -18.39
C ILE A 539 -53.48 -17.34 -19.61
N TYR A 540 -52.98 -16.35 -20.35
CA TYR A 540 -52.19 -16.59 -21.55
C TYR A 540 -50.81 -17.17 -21.20
N GLY A 541 -50.22 -16.71 -20.09
CA GLY A 541 -48.95 -17.21 -19.57
C GLY A 541 -49.02 -18.57 -18.87
N GLY A 542 -50.21 -19.14 -18.70
CA GLY A 542 -50.43 -20.42 -18.01
C GLY A 542 -50.19 -20.36 -16.49
N ILE A 543 -50.18 -19.16 -15.89
CA ILE A 543 -49.92 -18.99 -14.45
C ILE A 543 -51.27 -18.96 -13.71
N ALA A 544 -51.47 -19.92 -12.83
CA ALA A 544 -52.69 -20.03 -12.04
C ALA A 544 -52.78 -18.95 -10.95
N ARG A 545 -53.98 -18.37 -10.80
CA ARG A 545 -54.30 -17.43 -9.71
C ARG A 545 -53.91 -18.02 -8.34
N PRO A 546 -53.44 -17.19 -7.39
CA PRO A 546 -53.07 -17.66 -6.07
C PRO A 546 -54.30 -18.17 -5.30
N PRO A 547 -54.15 -19.19 -4.44
CA PRO A 547 -55.23 -19.59 -3.55
C PRO A 547 -55.56 -18.45 -2.58
N ARG A 548 -56.82 -18.34 -2.15
CA ARG A 548 -57.24 -17.33 -1.16
C ARG A 548 -56.49 -17.44 0.17
N HIS A 549 -55.96 -18.62 0.51
CA HIS A 549 -55.29 -18.90 1.78
C HIS A 549 -53.96 -19.61 1.53
N GLY A 550 -53.01 -19.50 2.47
CA GLY A 550 -51.71 -20.16 2.36
C GLY A 550 -50.69 -19.46 1.46
N LEU A 551 -50.89 -18.18 1.16
CA LEU A 551 -49.99 -17.36 0.34
C LEU A 551 -48.53 -17.44 0.81
N LEU A 552 -48.29 -17.35 2.13
CA LEU A 552 -46.95 -17.45 2.70
C LEU A 552 -46.31 -18.83 2.46
N ARG A 553 -47.08 -19.92 2.54
CA ARG A 553 -46.58 -21.28 2.26
C ARG A 553 -46.18 -21.41 0.79
N ARG A 554 -46.99 -20.89 -0.14
CA ARG A 554 -46.70 -20.88 -1.58
C ARG A 554 -45.45 -20.03 -1.88
N LEU A 555 -45.36 -18.83 -1.30
CA LEU A 555 -44.19 -17.95 -1.46
C LEU A 555 -42.91 -18.62 -0.95
N ASN A 556 -42.94 -19.13 0.29
CA ASN A 556 -41.75 -19.72 0.90
C ASN A 556 -41.31 -21.03 0.23
N ALA A 557 -42.23 -21.80 -0.35
CA ALA A 557 -41.87 -23.00 -1.11
C ALA A 557 -40.95 -22.64 -2.29
N ALA A 558 -41.37 -21.70 -3.14
CA ALA A 558 -40.56 -21.26 -4.27
C ALA A 558 -39.31 -20.45 -3.84
N ARG A 559 -39.44 -19.63 -2.78
CA ARG A 559 -38.35 -18.75 -2.34
C ARG A 559 -37.14 -19.53 -1.81
N ARG A 560 -37.40 -20.62 -1.06
CA ARG A 560 -36.34 -21.48 -0.53
C ARG A 560 -35.55 -22.21 -1.62
N GLU A 561 -36.19 -22.45 -2.75
CA GLU A 561 -35.58 -23.12 -3.88
C GLU A 561 -34.75 -22.14 -4.74
N TYR A 562 -35.30 -20.96 -5.04
CA TYR A 562 -34.72 -20.07 -6.08
C TYR A 562 -34.33 -18.67 -5.64
N MET A 563 -34.65 -18.21 -4.43
CA MET A 563 -34.46 -16.81 -4.04
C MET A 563 -33.58 -16.58 -2.81
N CYS A 564 -33.15 -17.65 -2.14
CA CYS A 564 -32.31 -17.56 -0.95
C CYS A 564 -30.83 -17.63 -1.29
N ASP A 565 -30.00 -17.10 -0.38
CA ASP A 565 -28.56 -17.30 -0.44
C ASP A 565 -28.19 -18.78 -0.30
N GLY A 566 -27.12 -19.19 -0.98
CA GLY A 566 -26.68 -20.59 -1.04
C GLY A 566 -27.50 -21.52 -1.96
N THR A 567 -28.54 -21.01 -2.63
CA THR A 567 -29.27 -21.77 -3.65
C THR A 567 -28.47 -21.86 -4.95
N LEU A 568 -28.61 -22.96 -5.71
CA LEU A 568 -27.98 -23.13 -7.03
C LEU A 568 -28.80 -22.44 -8.13
N SER A 569 -29.19 -21.20 -7.87
CA SER A 569 -30.00 -20.34 -8.73
C SER A 569 -29.28 -19.00 -8.97
N PRO A 570 -29.67 -18.23 -10.01
CA PRO A 570 -29.13 -16.90 -10.24
C PRO A 570 -29.20 -15.98 -9.03
N MET A 571 -30.30 -16.04 -8.28
CA MET A 571 -30.47 -15.20 -7.09
C MET A 571 -29.47 -15.57 -5.99
N GLY A 572 -29.24 -16.87 -5.78
CA GLY A 572 -28.22 -17.34 -4.83
C GLY A 572 -26.83 -16.80 -5.17
N GLU A 573 -26.42 -16.86 -6.44
CA GLU A 573 -25.13 -16.31 -6.88
C GLU A 573 -25.09 -14.78 -6.76
N PHE A 574 -26.16 -14.06 -7.11
CA PHE A 574 -26.21 -12.60 -6.99
C PHE A 574 -26.08 -12.14 -5.54
N LEU A 575 -26.79 -12.78 -4.60
CA LEU A 575 -26.69 -12.48 -3.17
C LEU A 575 -25.28 -12.78 -2.63
N SER A 576 -24.70 -13.91 -3.04
CA SER A 576 -23.32 -14.28 -2.68
C SER A 576 -22.30 -13.27 -3.21
N LEU A 577 -22.36 -12.91 -4.50
CA LEU A 577 -21.45 -11.94 -5.12
C LEU A 577 -21.61 -10.53 -4.53
N LEU A 578 -22.85 -10.10 -4.25
CA LEU A 578 -23.11 -8.79 -3.66
C LEU A 578 -22.51 -8.69 -2.25
N SER A 579 -22.73 -9.71 -1.41
CA SER A 579 -22.18 -9.74 -0.06
C SER A 579 -20.64 -9.76 -0.07
N TYR A 580 -20.04 -10.56 -0.96
CA TYR A 580 -18.59 -10.61 -1.14
C TYR A 580 -18.01 -9.28 -1.65
N GLY A 581 -18.65 -8.65 -2.63
CA GLY A 581 -18.25 -7.36 -3.17
C GLY A 581 -18.32 -6.24 -2.14
N ASN A 582 -19.36 -6.22 -1.31
CA ASN A 582 -19.51 -5.25 -0.22
C ASN A 582 -18.45 -5.45 0.87
N ALA A 583 -18.13 -6.70 1.23
CA ALA A 583 -17.04 -6.99 2.17
C ALA A 583 -15.68 -6.48 1.65
N LEU A 584 -15.41 -6.68 0.34
CA LEU A 584 -14.21 -6.13 -0.29
C LEU A 584 -14.22 -4.60 -0.30
N ARG A 585 -15.35 -3.96 -0.62
CA ARG A 585 -15.52 -2.49 -0.58
C ARG A 585 -15.23 -1.91 0.81
N ARG A 586 -15.60 -2.61 1.89
CA ARG A 586 -15.27 -2.18 3.27
C ARG A 586 -13.78 -2.34 3.59
N SER A 587 -13.13 -3.36 3.01
CA SER A 587 -11.70 -3.62 3.23
C SER A 587 -10.76 -2.73 2.40
N GLN A 588 -11.24 -2.26 1.23
CA GLN A 588 -10.56 -1.27 0.41
C GLN A 588 -10.97 0.10 0.97
N GLY A 589 -10.08 0.82 1.65
CA GLY A 589 -10.40 2.10 2.30
C GLY A 589 -11.01 3.14 1.35
N SER A 590 -11.40 4.31 1.89
CA SER A 590 -12.01 5.41 1.13
C SER A 590 -11.29 5.72 -0.19
N ASN A 591 -12.03 5.85 -1.29
CA ASN A 591 -11.50 6.28 -2.57
C ASN A 591 -10.98 7.72 -2.47
N PHE A 592 -9.66 7.90 -2.52
CA PHE A 592 -9.06 9.24 -2.57
C PHE A 592 -9.22 9.80 -3.99
N ARG A 593 -9.98 10.89 -4.16
CA ARG A 593 -9.97 11.70 -5.39
C ARG A 593 -8.78 12.66 -5.33
N PHE A 594 -7.82 12.42 -6.22
CA PHE A 594 -6.63 13.23 -6.38
C PHE A 594 -6.85 14.27 -7.49
N HIS A 595 -6.44 15.51 -7.23
CA HIS A 595 -6.49 16.59 -8.21
C HIS A 595 -5.07 17.12 -8.39
N TRP A 596 -4.64 17.23 -9.63
CA TRP A 596 -3.39 17.90 -9.97
C TRP A 596 -3.68 19.37 -10.30
N SER A 597 -2.82 20.28 -9.88
CA SER A 597 -2.80 21.63 -10.41
C SER A 597 -2.44 21.62 -11.90
N ASP A 598 -2.87 22.64 -12.65
CA ASP A 598 -2.65 22.73 -14.11
C ASP A 598 -1.16 22.72 -14.50
N ASP A 599 -0.29 23.15 -13.60
CA ASP A 599 1.17 23.13 -13.77
C ASP A 599 1.82 21.79 -13.41
N GLY A 600 1.05 20.82 -12.88
CA GLY A 600 1.54 19.52 -12.42
C GLY A 600 2.42 19.56 -11.17
N GLU A 601 2.52 20.70 -10.47
CA GLU A 601 3.43 20.87 -9.34
C GLU A 601 2.77 20.59 -7.98
N VAL A 602 1.44 20.50 -7.89
CA VAL A 602 0.71 20.29 -6.63
C VAL A 602 -0.37 19.21 -6.79
N LEU A 603 -0.30 18.19 -5.93
CA LEU A 603 -1.32 17.16 -5.76
C LEU A 603 -2.21 17.51 -4.56
N SER A 604 -3.52 17.59 -4.74
CA SER A 604 -4.48 17.82 -3.66
C SER A 604 -5.50 16.69 -3.52
N TRP A 605 -5.90 16.42 -2.27
CA TRP A 605 -6.93 15.44 -1.94
C TRP A 605 -7.73 15.88 -0.71
N ASN A 606 -8.95 15.35 -0.56
CA ASN A 606 -9.85 15.63 0.57
C ASN A 606 -10.07 17.13 0.84
N GLY A 607 -10.15 17.95 -0.21
CA GLY A 607 -10.47 19.39 -0.16
C GLY A 607 -9.40 20.31 0.45
N ASN A 608 -8.63 19.83 1.44
CA ASN A 608 -7.73 20.64 2.25
C ASN A 608 -6.29 20.11 2.33
N GLN A 609 -6.01 18.89 1.87
CA GLN A 609 -4.66 18.34 1.88
C GLN A 609 -3.98 18.59 0.53
N ARG A 610 -2.72 19.01 0.57
CA ARG A 610 -1.91 19.29 -0.62
C ARG A 610 -0.48 18.82 -0.41
N LEU A 611 0.14 18.33 -1.48
CA LEU A 611 1.54 17.92 -1.55
C LEU A 611 2.14 18.56 -2.80
N SER A 612 3.12 19.44 -2.61
CA SER A 612 3.88 19.97 -3.74
C SER A 612 4.97 19.00 -4.19
N MET A 613 5.36 19.07 -5.46
CA MET A 613 6.49 18.29 -5.97
C MET A 613 7.81 18.70 -5.31
N VAL A 614 7.93 19.93 -4.82
CA VAL A 614 9.07 20.38 -3.99
C VAL A 614 9.08 19.64 -2.65
N ASP A 615 7.93 19.52 -1.98
CA ASP A 615 7.80 18.79 -0.72
C ASP A 615 8.05 17.30 -0.92
N PHE A 616 7.57 16.73 -2.03
CA PHE A 616 7.80 15.34 -2.39
C PHE A 616 9.29 15.05 -2.66
N ARG A 617 9.96 15.85 -3.49
CA ARG A 617 11.41 15.75 -3.71
C ARG A 617 12.18 15.97 -2.39
N GLY A 618 11.73 16.92 -1.58
CA GLY A 618 12.26 17.18 -0.24
C GLY A 618 12.12 15.98 0.70
N LEU A 619 10.99 15.26 0.64
CA LEU A 619 10.77 14.02 1.37
C LEU A 619 11.76 12.94 0.90
N ALA A 620 11.88 12.70 -0.40
CA ALA A 620 12.83 11.72 -0.94
C ALA A 620 14.27 12.03 -0.50
N CYS A 621 14.72 13.28 -0.60
CA CYS A 621 16.04 13.70 -0.11
C CYS A 621 16.21 13.51 1.40
N LYS A 622 15.17 13.78 2.21
CA LYS A 622 15.22 13.58 3.68
C LYS A 622 15.31 12.09 4.02
N VAL A 623 14.50 11.26 3.38
CA VAL A 623 14.53 9.81 3.58
C VAL A 623 15.89 9.27 3.15
N LEU A 624 16.43 9.69 1.99
CA LEU A 624 17.75 9.27 1.52
C LEU A 624 18.83 9.58 2.55
N ARG A 625 18.90 10.83 3.03
CA ARG A 625 19.85 11.24 4.06
C ARG A 625 19.70 10.43 5.35
N SER A 626 18.46 10.15 5.76
CA SER A 626 18.17 9.36 6.96
C SER A 626 18.62 7.92 6.80
N VAL A 627 18.33 7.30 5.66
CA VAL A 627 18.69 5.90 5.35
C VAL A 627 20.21 5.76 5.21
N THR A 628 20.88 6.69 4.52
CA THR A 628 22.34 6.71 4.42
C THR A 628 22.98 6.83 5.81
N ALA A 629 22.50 7.74 6.65
CA ALA A 629 23.00 7.88 8.02
C ALA A 629 22.75 6.61 8.84
N SER A 630 21.58 5.99 8.70
CA SER A 630 21.26 4.73 9.36
C SER A 630 22.14 3.57 8.89
N CYS A 631 22.46 3.51 7.58
CA CYS A 631 23.36 2.52 7.01
C CYS A 631 24.75 2.66 7.61
N SER A 632 25.35 3.87 7.58
CA SER A 632 26.67 4.11 8.17
C SER A 632 26.73 3.68 9.65
N ARG A 633 25.67 3.95 10.42
CA ARG A 633 25.58 3.53 11.83
C ARG A 633 25.55 2.01 11.99
N LEU A 634 24.69 1.31 11.25
CA LEU A 634 24.59 -0.16 11.31
C LEU A 634 25.89 -0.83 10.84
N MET A 635 26.59 -0.20 9.90
CA MET A 635 27.90 -0.65 9.44
C MET A 635 29.03 -0.24 10.40
N TYR A 636 28.77 0.46 11.51
CA TYR A 636 29.79 1.02 12.41
C TYR A 636 30.84 1.88 11.66
N ASP A 637 30.43 2.60 10.61
CA ASP A 637 31.29 3.32 9.67
C ASP A 637 32.29 2.42 8.94
N TRP A 638 31.99 1.13 8.80
CA TRP A 638 32.69 0.25 7.88
C TRP A 638 32.25 0.59 6.45
N GLU A 639 33.24 0.84 5.58
CA GLU A 639 33.05 1.05 4.16
C GLU A 639 34.11 0.20 3.43
N PRO A 640 33.72 -0.57 2.41
CA PRO A 640 34.67 -1.35 1.62
C PRO A 640 35.59 -0.40 0.84
N THR A 641 36.89 -0.68 0.84
CA THR A 641 37.92 0.29 0.43
C THR A 641 37.89 0.66 -1.05
N HIS A 642 37.27 -0.12 -1.93
CA HIS A 642 36.94 0.25 -3.31
C HIS A 642 35.90 -0.74 -3.86
N LEU A 643 34.61 -0.42 -3.78
CA LEU A 643 33.55 -1.26 -4.34
C LEU A 643 32.96 -0.57 -5.59
N ASP A 644 33.38 -1.02 -6.77
CA ASP A 644 32.67 -0.67 -8.00
C ASP A 644 31.44 -1.58 -8.13
N LEU A 645 30.26 -1.01 -7.89
CA LEU A 645 28.99 -1.74 -7.94
C LEU A 645 28.75 -2.38 -9.31
N SER A 646 29.33 -1.84 -10.40
CA SER A 646 29.18 -2.41 -11.75
C SER A 646 29.94 -3.71 -11.95
N LEU A 647 30.94 -3.98 -11.12
CA LEU A 647 31.76 -5.20 -11.15
C LEU A 647 31.23 -6.28 -10.20
N ILE A 648 30.20 -5.97 -9.40
CA ILE A 648 29.59 -6.96 -8.51
C ILE A 648 28.88 -8.01 -9.33
N ARG A 649 29.27 -9.26 -9.12
CA ARG A 649 28.60 -10.43 -9.66
C ARG A 649 27.56 -10.93 -8.67
N ASP A 650 26.30 -10.80 -9.02
CA ASP A 650 25.19 -11.44 -8.33
C ASP A 650 24.37 -12.25 -9.32
N ASN A 651 24.20 -13.55 -9.04
CA ASN A 651 23.35 -14.40 -9.85
C ASN A 651 22.06 -14.69 -9.08
N LEU A 652 21.04 -13.87 -9.34
CA LEU A 652 19.69 -14.01 -8.76
C LEU A 652 19.00 -15.35 -9.14
N SER A 653 19.51 -16.07 -10.15
CA SER A 653 19.02 -17.41 -10.50
C SER A 653 19.65 -18.52 -9.65
N THR A 654 20.66 -18.20 -8.84
CA THR A 654 21.32 -19.16 -7.94
C THR A 654 20.45 -19.37 -6.70
N THR A 655 19.65 -20.43 -6.72
CA THR A 655 18.78 -20.81 -5.59
C THR A 655 19.47 -21.74 -4.59
N THR A 656 20.80 -21.81 -4.57
CA THR A 656 21.52 -22.67 -3.62
C THR A 656 21.42 -22.08 -2.21
N PRO A 657 20.86 -22.82 -1.23
CA PRO A 657 20.77 -22.34 0.15
C PRO A 657 22.14 -21.94 0.69
N GLY A 658 22.25 -20.75 1.27
CA GLY A 658 23.51 -20.22 1.79
C GLY A 658 24.34 -19.42 0.78
N TYR A 659 23.94 -19.36 -0.50
CA TYR A 659 24.57 -18.46 -1.47
C TYR A 659 24.22 -17.00 -1.14
N SER A 660 25.25 -16.17 -1.15
CA SER A 660 25.16 -14.71 -1.10
C SER A 660 26.19 -14.16 -2.07
N PHE A 661 25.90 -13.06 -2.77
CA PHE A 661 26.90 -12.38 -3.60
C PHE A 661 28.15 -12.00 -2.79
N VAL A 662 28.02 -11.79 -1.47
CA VAL A 662 29.14 -11.52 -0.54
C VAL A 662 30.16 -12.67 -0.54
N SER A 663 29.70 -13.90 -0.74
CA SER A 663 30.53 -15.11 -0.80
C SER A 663 31.12 -15.40 -2.19
N ASP A 664 30.76 -14.63 -3.23
CA ASP A 664 31.35 -14.80 -4.56
C ASP A 664 32.81 -14.30 -4.54
N PRO A 665 33.80 -15.16 -4.88
CA PRO A 665 35.21 -14.78 -4.83
C PRO A 665 35.56 -13.55 -5.68
N VAL A 666 34.80 -13.28 -6.74
CA VAL A 666 35.01 -12.14 -7.63
C VAL A 666 34.72 -10.82 -6.92
N ASN A 667 33.78 -10.83 -5.96
CA ASN A 667 33.35 -9.63 -5.26
C ASN A 667 34.31 -9.19 -4.15
N GLN A 668 35.23 -10.06 -3.72
CA GLN A 668 36.22 -9.77 -2.66
C GLN A 668 35.58 -9.29 -1.34
N LEU A 669 34.37 -9.77 -1.05
CA LEU A 669 33.59 -9.39 0.15
C LEU A 669 33.52 -10.49 1.21
N THR A 670 34.23 -11.60 1.03
CA THR A 670 34.13 -12.78 1.91
C THR A 670 34.42 -12.46 3.38
N ASP A 671 35.35 -11.53 3.64
CA ASP A 671 35.75 -11.11 4.99
C ASP A 671 34.95 -9.91 5.52
N ALA A 672 34.07 -9.31 4.71
CA ALA A 672 33.32 -8.11 5.06
C ALA A 672 32.38 -8.32 6.25
N TYR A 673 31.64 -9.43 6.24
CA TYR A 673 30.71 -9.76 7.32
C TYR A 673 31.43 -10.09 8.64
N PRO A 674 32.46 -10.96 8.66
CA PRO A 674 33.26 -11.19 9.87
C PRO A 674 33.92 -9.90 10.40
N GLU A 675 34.43 -9.03 9.52
CA GLU A 675 35.03 -7.75 9.92
C GLU A 675 34.00 -6.82 10.56
N LEU A 676 32.81 -6.71 9.98
CA LEU A 676 31.71 -5.93 10.53
C LEU A 676 31.27 -6.46 11.90
N LEU A 677 31.14 -7.78 12.05
CA LEU A 677 30.79 -8.42 13.32
C LEU A 677 31.83 -8.08 14.41
N LEU A 678 33.12 -8.23 14.09
CA LEU A 678 34.19 -7.91 15.02
C LEU A 678 34.14 -6.44 15.43
N ARG A 679 33.92 -5.54 14.47
CA ARG A 679 33.81 -4.10 14.68
C ARG A 679 32.61 -3.73 15.56
N ALA A 680 31.46 -4.36 15.33
CA ALA A 680 30.27 -4.17 16.15
C ALA A 680 30.50 -4.60 17.61
N CYS A 681 31.22 -5.71 17.82
CA CYS A 681 31.56 -6.20 19.15
C CYS A 681 32.50 -5.27 19.92
N ILE A 682 33.50 -4.68 19.24
CA ILE A 682 34.58 -3.90 19.88
C ILE A 682 34.38 -2.38 19.83
N SER A 683 33.26 -1.90 19.27
CA SER A 683 33.01 -0.46 19.13
C SER A 683 33.02 0.23 20.50
N PRO A 684 33.76 1.35 20.66
CA PRO A 684 33.96 2.00 21.96
C PRO A 684 32.71 2.70 22.51
N VAL A 685 31.81 3.15 21.64
CA VAL A 685 30.66 4.00 22.00
C VAL A 685 29.36 3.22 22.06
N ASP A 686 29.15 2.34 21.08
CA ASP A 686 27.91 1.56 20.91
C ASP A 686 28.23 0.08 20.63
N GLY A 687 29.30 -0.45 21.25
CA GLY A 687 29.69 -1.85 21.12
C GLY A 687 28.65 -2.82 21.66
N LEU A 688 28.55 -4.00 21.02
CA LEU A 688 27.58 -5.04 21.40
C LEU A 688 28.03 -5.88 22.61
N LEU A 689 29.29 -5.77 23.02
CA LEU A 689 29.85 -6.47 24.18
C LEU A 689 30.16 -5.49 25.32
N GLN A 690 29.93 -5.95 26.54
CA GLN A 690 30.25 -5.23 27.77
C GLN A 690 31.11 -6.08 28.71
N GLU A 691 31.87 -5.44 29.59
CA GLU A 691 32.60 -6.12 30.65
C GLU A 691 31.66 -6.54 31.79
N GLN A 692 31.83 -7.76 32.28
CA GLN A 692 31.13 -8.30 33.44
C GLN A 692 32.16 -8.78 34.47
N GLY A 693 32.58 -7.89 35.38
CA GLY A 693 33.59 -8.23 36.41
C GLY A 693 35.03 -8.30 35.87
N GLN A 694 35.95 -8.86 36.65
CA GLN A 694 37.35 -9.01 36.23
C GLN A 694 37.49 -10.14 35.20
N ASN A 695 37.95 -9.81 33.99
CA ASN A 695 38.29 -10.74 32.90
C ASN A 695 37.13 -11.51 32.24
N GLN A 696 35.88 -11.11 32.42
CA GLN A 696 34.74 -11.69 31.69
C GLN A 696 34.00 -10.60 30.92
N SER A 697 33.50 -10.95 29.74
CA SER A 697 32.66 -10.08 28.91
C SER A 697 31.43 -10.85 28.47
N THR A 698 30.33 -10.13 28.27
CA THR A 698 29.05 -10.68 27.83
C THR A 698 28.36 -9.73 26.86
N TRP A 699 27.33 -10.21 26.16
CA TRP A 699 26.49 -9.39 25.31
C TRP A 699 25.81 -8.30 26.14
N ASP A 700 25.90 -7.05 25.66
CA ASP A 700 25.00 -5.99 26.12
C ASP A 700 23.64 -6.21 25.42
N ALA A 701 22.73 -6.89 26.12
CA ALA A 701 21.40 -7.19 25.61
C ALA A 701 20.61 -5.93 25.21
N LYS A 702 20.91 -4.77 25.80
CA LYS A 702 20.27 -3.50 25.44
C LYS A 702 20.84 -2.96 24.14
N ALA A 703 22.16 -2.97 23.97
CA ALA A 703 22.82 -2.57 22.73
C ALA A 703 22.43 -3.49 21.55
N ALA A 704 22.42 -4.81 21.77
CA ALA A 704 22.02 -5.79 20.77
C ALA A 704 20.56 -5.59 20.31
N ARG A 705 19.62 -5.39 21.25
CA ARG A 705 18.22 -5.10 20.90
C ARG A 705 18.08 -3.78 20.12
N ALA A 706 18.80 -2.74 20.54
CA ALA A 706 18.80 -1.45 19.84
C ALA A 706 19.35 -1.57 18.40
N TYR A 707 20.37 -2.40 18.19
CA TYR A 707 20.90 -2.69 16.86
C TYR A 707 19.87 -3.39 15.96
N LEU A 708 19.21 -4.45 16.44
CA LEU A 708 18.19 -5.17 15.68
C LEU A 708 17.00 -4.28 15.32
N GLU A 709 16.56 -3.47 16.27
CA GLU A 709 15.51 -2.50 16.04
C GLU A 709 15.90 -1.43 15.01
N ALA A 710 17.14 -0.92 15.07
CA ALA A 710 17.65 0.03 14.09
C ALA A 710 17.78 -0.59 12.69
N HIS A 711 18.13 -1.87 12.60
CA HIS A 711 18.12 -2.64 11.36
C HIS A 711 16.71 -2.69 10.74
N ASP A 712 15.68 -2.99 11.53
CA ASP A 712 14.31 -3.05 11.02
C ASP A 712 13.81 -1.69 10.51
N ASP A 713 14.19 -0.59 11.17
CA ASP A 713 13.85 0.75 10.69
C ASP A 713 14.64 1.16 9.44
N HIS A 714 15.90 0.74 9.36
CA HIS A 714 16.69 0.94 8.15
C HIS A 714 16.04 0.24 6.95
N LEU A 715 15.57 -1.01 7.13
CA LEU A 715 14.82 -1.73 6.11
C LEU A 715 13.54 -1.00 5.70
N LYS A 716 12.74 -0.49 6.65
CA LYS A 716 11.56 0.32 6.31
C LYS A 716 11.93 1.57 5.50
N GLY A 717 13.00 2.25 5.87
CA GLY A 717 13.48 3.43 5.14
C GLY A 717 13.97 3.08 3.73
N LEU A 718 14.71 1.98 3.57
CA LEU A 718 15.12 1.45 2.26
C LEU A 718 13.91 1.12 1.40
N MET A 719 12.88 0.49 1.96
CA MET A 719 11.64 0.20 1.22
C MET A 719 11.00 1.47 0.64
N VAL A 720 10.96 2.56 1.43
CA VAL A 720 10.44 3.85 0.94
C VAL A 720 11.28 4.38 -0.22
N LEU A 721 12.61 4.28 -0.15
CA LEU A 721 13.49 4.70 -1.25
C LEU A 721 13.33 3.85 -2.51
N CYS A 722 13.24 2.53 -2.37
CA CYS A 722 13.00 1.63 -3.49
C CYS A 722 11.68 1.95 -4.20
N ASN A 723 10.65 2.36 -3.45
CA ASN A 723 9.38 2.80 -4.02
C ASN A 723 9.51 4.15 -4.75
N PHE A 724 10.36 5.08 -4.29
CA PHE A 724 10.58 6.36 -4.95
C PHE A 724 11.36 6.23 -6.27
N ASP A 725 12.30 5.30 -6.37
CA ASP A 725 13.20 5.17 -7.53
C ASP A 725 12.75 4.10 -8.55
N GLY A 726 12.11 3.03 -8.08
CA GLY A 726 11.85 1.83 -8.90
C GLY A 726 10.41 1.66 -9.42
N GLY A 727 9.43 2.43 -8.94
CA GLY A 727 8.03 2.39 -9.40
C GLY A 727 7.26 1.07 -9.17
N GLN A 728 7.92 -0.01 -8.72
CA GLN A 728 7.31 -1.29 -8.34
C GLN A 728 7.27 -1.43 -6.82
N CYS A 729 6.13 -1.86 -6.27
CA CYS A 729 6.01 -2.16 -4.84
C CYS A 729 7.01 -3.24 -4.43
N ALA A 730 7.82 -2.97 -3.40
CA ALA A 730 8.73 -3.95 -2.81
C ALA A 730 7.99 -5.25 -2.45
N ARG A 731 8.55 -6.42 -2.81
CA ARG A 731 7.93 -7.74 -2.57
C ARG A 731 8.02 -8.13 -1.08
N ILE A 732 6.98 -7.80 -0.32
CA ILE A 732 6.98 -7.81 1.16
C ILE A 732 7.15 -9.22 1.79
N SER A 733 6.82 -10.31 1.09
CA SER A 733 6.62 -11.62 1.76
C SER A 733 7.84 -12.54 1.83
N ALA A 734 8.87 -12.36 0.99
CA ALA A 734 10.03 -13.27 0.94
C ALA A 734 11.24 -12.77 1.75
N ASP A 735 11.50 -11.46 1.72
CA ASP A 735 12.70 -10.89 2.33
C ASP A 735 12.63 -10.79 3.86
N PHE A 736 11.42 -10.71 4.43
CA PHE A 736 11.21 -10.70 5.88
C PHE A 736 11.42 -12.08 6.56
N ASN A 737 11.28 -13.17 5.80
CA ASN A 737 11.57 -14.51 6.32
C ASN A 737 13.02 -14.94 6.08
N SER A 738 13.69 -14.39 5.06
CA SER A 738 15.08 -14.68 4.72
C SER A 738 16.10 -13.87 5.53
N SER A 739 15.79 -12.65 5.95
CA SER A 739 16.74 -11.77 6.65
C SER A 739 16.94 -12.10 8.14
N LYS A 740 16.19 -13.07 8.69
CA LYS A 740 16.43 -13.63 10.04
C LYS A 740 17.72 -14.47 10.14
N SER A 741 18.38 -14.79 9.05
CA SER A 741 19.55 -15.67 9.03
C SER A 741 20.87 -14.92 8.78
N SER A 742 21.46 -14.35 9.83
CA SER A 742 22.89 -14.58 10.14
C SER A 742 23.31 -13.96 11.49
N LEU A 743 22.61 -12.96 12.02
CA LEU A 743 22.84 -12.42 13.38
C LEU A 743 21.72 -12.74 14.39
N GLY A 744 20.51 -13.08 13.94
CA GLY A 744 19.38 -13.39 14.83
C GLY A 744 19.47 -14.76 15.52
N VAL A 745 20.17 -15.72 14.92
CA VAL A 745 20.13 -17.13 15.38
C VAL A 745 20.88 -17.36 16.71
N GLN A 746 21.80 -16.47 17.11
CA GLN A 746 22.46 -16.55 18.42
C GLN A 746 21.81 -15.67 19.51
N LEU A 747 20.99 -14.68 19.16
CA LEU A 747 20.36 -13.77 20.12
C LEU A 747 18.91 -14.13 20.47
N ASP A 748 18.24 -14.95 19.65
CA ASP A 748 16.90 -15.50 19.97
C ASP A 748 16.93 -16.54 21.13
N TYR A 749 18.12 -16.97 21.58
CA TYR A 749 18.29 -17.81 22.78
C TYR A 749 18.28 -17.03 24.11
N LEU A 750 18.00 -15.71 24.09
CA LEU A 750 17.90 -14.85 25.28
C LEU A 750 16.48 -14.30 25.51
N LYS A 751 15.45 -14.96 24.97
CA LYS A 751 14.05 -14.77 25.39
C LYS A 751 13.58 -15.91 26.28
#